data_AF-A0AAW0XU26-F1
#
_entry.id   AF-A0AAW0XU26-F1
#
_cell.length_a   1.000
_cell.length_b   1.000
_cell.length_c   1.000
_cell.angle_alpha   90.00
_cell.angle_beta   90.00
_cell.angle_gamma   90.00
#
_symmetry.space_group_name_H-M   'P 1'
#
loop_
_entity.id
_entity.type
_entity.pdbx_description
1 polymer ?
#
loop_
_entity_poly.entity_id
_entity_poly.type
_entity_poly.pdbx_seq_one_letter_code
_entity_poly.pdbx_strand_id
1 'polypeptide(L)'
;MASSETRLEGAHTCMTSRGVKRAHPIVLNGLEGTAEEKNSDYLCPVCFDLISEAHMTKCGHTFCRRCLVSSIESTKRCPKCNFSVESTDHIFPNHTVNQQMLKQRRAADLKAAFTKKNKTAALSELRNYLSFDSACLEVSDITHIINILQEKKEQLQAASMQNKFELMKDFLSELRKQKEEQLATVSRELKLITHDLASVQGNLSPYRTSSNCLPLSNSVPNSSGVCLTEILDSDCPGTSNGSQGTQSPTEEGFNVPLFSQACPENSTVQARRKRMHLHFDELVERYFSMRVPGFSDSGMEDDDDGLDQFGECISKFTYYSGMRPLATINYNSDMFHQSSNIASSIEFDKDAEYFAVAGLTKKIRIFDYGTVIRNTIDLHYPCSEMICSSKISCVSWSNYMKNLLASSDYDGTVTVWDAFTAQKLHVFLEHEKRCWNVDFNKMDTKLIASGSDDHKVKLWSLDSERSLTSLEAKANVCCVQFNPNSRYHLAFGSADHCVHYYDLRNMKEAVRVFKGHRKAVSYVKFVSNEDIVSASTDSLLKIWNVNKAHCVRSLQGHVNEKNFVGLATDGEYVACGSENNSLYVYYKGLSKKLFSLKFDQKKWILDPEQKEEEPSEFVSAVCWRKGSNIIAAGNSKGIIKILQMV
;
A
#
# COMPACT_ATOMS: atom_id res chain seq x y z
N MET A 1 57.95 -34.66 -56.84
CA MET A 1 57.60 -34.04 -58.14
C MET A 1 56.67 -32.89 -57.78
N ALA A 2 57.02 -31.60 -57.86
CA ALA A 2 57.78 -30.85 -58.89
C ALA A 2 57.05 -30.86 -60.25
N SER A 3 56.81 -29.74 -60.95
CA SER A 3 57.10 -28.30 -60.69
C SER A 3 55.98 -27.44 -61.37
N SER A 4 55.94 -26.10 -61.45
CA SER A 4 56.89 -24.97 -61.25
C SER A 4 56.15 -23.72 -60.66
N GLU A 5 56.81 -22.73 -60.04
CA GLU A 5 57.23 -21.38 -60.54
C GLU A 5 56.09 -20.40 -60.95
N THR A 6 56.22 -19.06 -60.85
CA THR A 6 57.43 -18.19 -60.74
C THR A 6 57.17 -16.87 -59.97
N ARG A 7 58.14 -16.46 -59.13
CA ARG A 7 58.79 -15.11 -58.96
C ARG A 7 57.96 -13.80 -58.98
N LEU A 8 58.27 -12.71 -58.26
CA LEU A 8 59.25 -12.31 -57.19
C LEU A 8 58.75 -10.94 -56.62
N GLU A 9 59.33 -10.21 -55.65
CA GLU A 9 60.56 -10.33 -54.83
C GLU A 9 60.14 -10.43 -53.31
N GLY A 10 60.82 -10.04 -52.22
CA GLY A 10 62.10 -9.36 -51.91
C GLY A 10 61.94 -7.90 -51.45
N ALA A 11 62.67 -7.37 -50.45
CA ALA A 11 63.54 -7.99 -49.44
C ALA A 11 63.45 -7.16 -48.13
N HIS A 12 63.36 -7.73 -46.91
CA HIS A 12 64.45 -8.13 -45.98
C HIS A 12 65.44 -6.98 -45.62
N THR A 13 66.04 -6.81 -44.43
CA THR A 13 66.17 -7.58 -43.15
C THR A 13 66.51 -6.56 -42.01
N CYS A 14 66.73 -6.81 -40.70
CA CYS A 14 66.92 -8.00 -39.85
C CYS A 14 66.54 -7.70 -38.36
N MET A 15 66.88 -8.59 -37.42
CA MET A 15 66.82 -8.39 -35.96
C MET A 15 68.17 -7.96 -35.35
N THR A 16 68.18 -7.28 -34.19
CA THR A 16 68.65 -7.86 -32.88
C THR A 16 68.81 -6.85 -31.70
N SER A 17 68.40 -7.29 -30.51
CA SER A 17 68.88 -6.98 -29.14
C SER A 17 69.19 -5.54 -28.63
N ARG A 18 68.47 -5.19 -27.54
CA ARG A 18 68.90 -4.49 -26.29
C ARG A 18 69.55 -3.09 -26.36
N GLY A 19 68.83 -2.07 -25.88
CA GLY A 19 69.35 -0.75 -25.54
C GLY A 19 68.65 -0.06 -24.36
N VAL A 20 69.23 -0.21 -23.16
CA VAL A 20 69.22 0.68 -21.96
C VAL A 20 68.04 1.66 -21.73
N LYS A 21 67.38 1.54 -20.55
CA LYS A 21 66.55 2.62 -19.96
C LYS A 21 67.40 3.88 -19.70
N ARG A 22 66.90 5.06 -20.08
CA ARG A 22 67.30 6.36 -19.48
C ARG A 22 66.06 7.11 -19.01
N ALA A 23 66.21 7.92 -17.96
CA ALA A 23 65.11 8.58 -17.27
C ALA A 23 65.43 10.06 -16.99
N HIS A 24 64.43 10.93 -17.19
CA HIS A 24 64.35 12.32 -16.69
C HIS A 24 65.47 13.28 -17.18
N PRO A 25 65.40 14.62 -16.96
CA PRO A 25 64.89 15.39 -15.80
C PRO A 25 63.35 15.44 -15.68
N ILE A 26 62.71 15.60 -14.51
CA ILE A 26 63.03 16.27 -13.23
C ILE A 26 62.96 17.81 -13.29
N VAL A 27 61.77 18.30 -12.94
CA VAL A 27 61.49 19.47 -12.08
C VAL A 27 62.12 20.83 -12.48
N LEU A 28 61.23 21.81 -12.61
CA LEU A 28 61.47 23.16 -12.12
C LEU A 28 60.36 23.48 -11.10
N ASN A 29 60.75 23.84 -9.88
CA ASN A 29 59.89 24.00 -8.68
C ASN A 29 59.12 22.73 -8.26
N GLY A 30 59.75 21.87 -7.46
CA GLY A 30 59.18 20.59 -7.05
C GLY A 30 58.20 20.68 -5.89
N LEU A 31 57.00 20.13 -6.10
CA LEU A 31 56.05 19.64 -5.09
C LEU A 31 55.44 18.34 -5.64
N GLU A 32 55.17 17.35 -4.79
CA GLU A 32 54.56 16.08 -5.21
C GLU A 32 53.04 16.26 -5.39
N GLY A 33 52.57 16.11 -6.63
CA GLY A 33 51.15 16.29 -6.97
C GLY A 33 50.31 15.04 -6.66
N THR A 34 49.54 15.08 -5.57
CA THR A 34 48.62 13.99 -5.21
C THR A 34 47.35 14.01 -6.06
N ALA A 35 47.09 12.94 -6.82
CA ALA A 35 45.77 12.49 -7.32
C ALA A 35 44.86 13.45 -8.14
N GLU A 36 45.19 14.73 -8.28
CA GLU A 36 44.33 15.76 -8.89
C GLU A 36 44.56 15.95 -10.41
N GLU A 37 45.56 15.28 -10.99
CA GLU A 37 46.00 15.46 -12.39
C GLU A 37 44.88 15.24 -13.43
N LYS A 38 43.81 14.49 -13.11
CA LYS A 38 42.61 14.36 -13.97
C LYS A 38 41.93 15.69 -14.32
N ASN A 39 42.20 16.79 -13.62
CA ASN A 39 41.69 18.12 -13.99
C ASN A 39 42.48 18.79 -15.13
N SER A 40 43.75 18.44 -15.37
CA SER A 40 44.61 19.19 -16.29
C SER A 40 44.12 19.20 -17.74
N ASP A 41 43.51 18.09 -18.18
CA ASP A 41 43.00 17.92 -19.55
C ASP A 41 41.82 18.84 -19.90
N TYR A 42 41.13 19.39 -18.89
CA TYR A 42 39.97 20.27 -19.04
C TYR A 42 40.26 21.74 -18.67
N LEU A 43 41.51 22.09 -18.38
CA LEU A 43 41.95 23.48 -18.19
C LEU A 43 42.15 24.18 -19.54
N CYS A 44 41.75 25.45 -19.62
CA CYS A 44 41.97 26.27 -20.80
C CYS A 44 43.44 26.74 -20.87
N PRO A 45 44.22 26.40 -21.91
CA PRO A 45 45.65 26.78 -22.00
C PRO A 45 45.95 28.29 -22.13
N VAL A 46 44.94 29.16 -21.99
CA VAL A 46 45.03 30.63 -22.14
C VAL A 46 44.62 31.37 -20.87
N CYS A 47 43.68 30.85 -20.08
CA CYS A 47 43.28 31.45 -18.79
C CYS A 47 43.52 30.54 -17.58
N PHE A 48 43.95 29.29 -17.80
CA PHE A 48 44.25 28.26 -16.80
C PHE A 48 43.05 27.80 -15.93
N ASP A 49 41.89 28.45 -16.04
CA ASP A 49 40.62 27.97 -15.50
C ASP A 49 40.11 26.69 -16.21
N LEU A 50 39.25 25.93 -15.53
CA LEU A 50 38.38 24.92 -16.14
C LEU A 50 37.58 25.54 -17.30
N ILE A 51 37.61 24.89 -18.47
CA ILE A 51 36.95 25.40 -19.68
C ILE A 51 35.46 25.66 -19.41
N SER A 52 34.96 26.83 -19.85
CA SER A 52 33.57 27.27 -19.65
C SER A 52 32.64 26.82 -20.76
N GLU A 53 33.04 27.09 -22.00
CA GLU A 53 32.37 26.70 -23.23
C GLU A 53 33.44 26.18 -24.20
N ALA A 54 33.56 24.86 -24.32
CA ALA A 54 34.62 24.22 -25.11
C ALA A 54 34.40 24.48 -26.61
N HIS A 55 35.32 25.21 -27.22
CA HIS A 55 35.33 25.52 -28.66
C HIS A 55 36.71 25.25 -29.25
N MET A 56 36.73 24.90 -30.54
CA MET A 56 37.92 24.49 -31.29
C MET A 56 37.93 25.09 -32.69
N THR A 57 39.09 25.13 -33.33
CA THR A 57 39.22 25.46 -34.76
C THR A 57 39.67 24.25 -35.57
N LYS A 58 39.84 24.40 -36.89
CA LYS A 58 40.29 23.34 -37.81
C LYS A 58 41.58 22.61 -37.37
N CYS A 59 42.38 23.18 -36.46
CA CYS A 59 43.59 22.57 -35.91
C CYS A 59 43.37 21.60 -34.72
N GLY A 60 42.12 21.30 -34.34
CA GLY A 60 41.77 20.32 -33.30
C GLY A 60 41.91 20.79 -31.84
N HIS A 61 42.65 21.85 -31.57
CA HIS A 61 42.87 22.38 -30.23
C HIS A 61 41.62 23.04 -29.64
N THR A 62 41.30 22.72 -28.38
CA THR A 62 40.09 23.17 -27.66
C THR A 62 40.43 24.15 -26.54
N PHE A 63 39.59 25.18 -26.38
CA PHE A 63 39.76 26.29 -25.42
C PHE A 63 38.38 26.80 -24.95
N CYS A 64 38.36 27.70 -23.97
CA CYS A 64 37.19 28.56 -23.71
C CYS A 64 36.85 29.41 -24.96
N ARG A 65 35.57 29.49 -25.33
CA ARG A 65 35.07 30.35 -26.42
C ARG A 65 35.65 31.77 -26.37
N ARG A 66 35.59 32.43 -25.21
CA ARG A 66 36.08 33.81 -25.03
C ARG A 66 37.59 33.92 -25.29
N CYS A 67 38.39 33.00 -24.75
CA CYS A 67 39.85 32.99 -24.93
C CYS A 67 40.25 32.73 -26.39
N LEU A 68 39.52 31.85 -27.08
CA LEU A 68 39.76 31.52 -28.48
C LEU A 68 39.42 32.70 -29.40
N VAL A 69 38.26 33.33 -29.20
CA VAL A 69 37.84 34.53 -29.93
C VAL A 69 38.88 35.65 -29.77
N SER A 70 39.22 36.04 -28.54
CA SER A 70 40.18 37.14 -28.32
C SER A 70 41.60 36.85 -28.81
N SER A 71 42.02 35.58 -28.89
CA SER A 71 43.29 35.20 -29.53
C SER A 71 43.23 35.32 -31.06
N ILE A 72 42.11 34.97 -31.69
CA ILE A 72 41.92 35.09 -33.14
C ILE A 72 41.76 36.55 -33.56
N GLU A 73 41.06 37.37 -32.77
CA GLU A 73 40.92 38.82 -32.99
C GLU A 73 42.28 39.54 -32.93
N SER A 74 43.15 39.17 -31.98
CA SER A 74 44.45 39.83 -31.76
C SER A 74 45.59 39.30 -32.63
N THR A 75 45.59 38.01 -32.98
CA THR A 75 46.73 37.36 -33.68
C THR A 75 46.38 36.63 -34.97
N LYS A 76 45.09 36.39 -35.23
CA LYS A 76 44.57 35.50 -36.29
C LYS A 76 45.18 34.10 -36.30
N ARG A 77 45.59 33.59 -35.13
CA ARG A 77 46.26 32.28 -34.99
C ARG A 77 45.77 31.51 -33.77
N CYS A 78 45.93 30.19 -33.81
CA CYS A 78 45.62 29.30 -32.68
C CYS A 78 46.66 29.46 -31.54
N PRO A 79 46.27 29.66 -30.27
CA PRO A 79 47.19 29.85 -29.15
C PRO A 79 48.24 28.75 -28.97
N LYS A 80 47.91 27.49 -29.29
CA LYS A 80 48.75 26.31 -28.96
C LYS A 80 49.64 25.81 -30.10
N CYS A 81 49.25 26.04 -31.35
CA CYS A 81 49.99 25.54 -32.53
C CYS A 81 50.26 26.59 -33.60
N ASN A 82 49.91 27.87 -33.35
CA ASN A 82 50.16 29.01 -34.22
C ASN A 82 49.55 28.92 -35.64
N PHE A 83 48.64 27.95 -35.87
CA PHE A 83 47.90 27.74 -37.11
C PHE A 83 47.02 28.96 -37.44
N SER A 84 47.07 29.43 -38.68
CA SER A 84 46.33 30.62 -39.16
C SER A 84 44.83 30.38 -39.26
N VAL A 85 44.04 31.31 -38.72
CA VAL A 85 42.57 31.29 -38.72
C VAL A 85 42.08 32.63 -39.28
N GLU A 86 41.56 32.60 -40.50
CA GLU A 86 41.32 33.81 -41.31
C GLU A 86 40.09 34.61 -40.86
N SER A 87 39.04 33.94 -40.39
CA SER A 87 37.84 34.54 -39.79
C SER A 87 37.36 33.78 -38.54
N THR A 88 36.52 34.43 -37.75
CA THR A 88 35.87 33.87 -36.55
C THR A 88 34.84 32.77 -36.87
N ASP A 89 34.40 32.66 -38.12
CA ASP A 89 33.45 31.63 -38.61
C ASP A 89 34.07 30.23 -38.72
N HIS A 90 35.33 30.08 -38.31
CA HIS A 90 36.07 28.81 -38.23
C HIS A 90 36.28 28.33 -36.78
N ILE A 91 35.44 28.83 -35.87
CA ILE A 91 35.32 28.39 -34.47
C ILE A 91 34.08 27.50 -34.34
N PHE A 92 34.26 26.26 -33.89
CA PHE A 92 33.21 25.25 -33.75
C PHE A 92 33.06 24.81 -32.29
N PRO A 93 31.83 24.55 -31.80
CA PRO A 93 31.62 24.00 -30.46
C PRO A 93 32.10 22.55 -30.37
N ASN A 94 32.96 22.24 -29.39
CA ASN A 94 33.39 20.87 -29.11
C ASN A 94 32.33 20.20 -28.22
N HIS A 95 31.29 19.64 -28.83
CA HIS A 95 30.17 19.00 -28.12
C HIS A 95 30.62 17.88 -27.18
N THR A 96 31.61 17.07 -27.57
CA THR A 96 32.14 15.96 -26.76
C THR A 96 32.79 16.46 -25.47
N VAL A 97 33.67 17.46 -25.55
CA VAL A 97 34.33 18.02 -24.36
C VAL A 97 33.33 18.81 -23.50
N ASN A 98 32.38 19.54 -24.10
CA ASN A 98 31.28 20.17 -23.35
C ASN A 98 30.44 19.14 -22.57
N GLN A 99 30.14 17.98 -23.17
CA GLN A 99 29.39 16.91 -22.50
C GLN A 99 30.18 16.29 -21.34
N GLN A 100 31.49 16.08 -21.50
CA GLN A 100 32.37 15.59 -20.44
C GLN A 100 32.49 16.61 -19.28
N MET A 101 32.71 17.88 -19.59
CA MET A 101 32.72 18.98 -18.61
C MET A 101 31.40 19.11 -17.87
N LEU A 102 30.25 18.95 -18.55
CA LEU A 102 28.93 18.96 -17.92
C LEU A 102 28.74 17.79 -16.95
N LYS A 103 29.24 16.59 -17.28
CA LYS A 103 29.28 15.45 -16.33
C LYS A 103 30.19 15.75 -15.14
N GLN A 104 31.40 16.27 -15.39
CA GLN A 104 32.39 16.56 -14.34
C GLN A 104 31.92 17.66 -13.38
N ARG A 105 31.33 18.75 -13.88
CA ARG A 105 30.72 19.81 -13.06
C ARG A 105 29.61 19.27 -12.19
N ARG A 106 28.66 18.51 -12.75
CA ARG A 106 27.58 17.87 -11.96
C ARG A 106 28.09 16.90 -10.89
N ALA A 107 29.17 16.17 -11.16
CA ALA A 107 29.81 15.32 -10.15
C ALA A 107 30.50 16.12 -9.03
N ALA A 108 31.08 17.28 -9.35
CA ALA A 108 31.61 18.21 -8.37
C ALA A 108 30.50 18.91 -7.57
N ASP A 109 29.40 19.32 -8.23
CA ASP A 109 28.22 19.90 -7.60
C ASP A 109 27.58 18.92 -6.61
N LEU A 110 27.44 17.64 -6.99
CA LEU A 110 26.94 16.58 -6.11
C LEU A 110 27.85 16.37 -4.88
N LYS A 111 29.17 16.38 -5.07
CA LYS A 111 30.15 16.29 -3.96
C LYS A 111 30.14 17.56 -3.07
N ALA A 112 29.87 18.73 -3.66
CA ALA A 112 29.64 19.98 -2.94
C ALA A 112 28.27 20.04 -2.23
N ALA A 113 27.28 19.25 -2.67
CA ALA A 113 25.99 19.09 -2.02
C ALA A 113 26.10 18.14 -0.82
N PHE A 114 26.75 16.99 -0.97
CA PHE A 114 26.99 16.05 0.14
C PHE A 114 27.82 16.66 1.29
N THR A 115 28.70 17.63 1.01
CA THR A 115 29.48 18.34 2.03
C THR A 115 28.72 19.50 2.71
N LYS A 116 27.60 19.97 2.15
CA LYS A 116 26.73 20.98 2.76
C LYS A 116 25.71 20.30 3.69
N LYS A 117 25.60 20.78 4.93
CA LYS A 117 24.70 20.23 5.99
C LYS A 117 23.18 20.27 5.68
N ASN A 118 22.74 20.63 4.48
CA ASN A 118 21.33 20.82 4.15
C ASN A 118 20.67 19.52 3.63
N LYS A 119 20.34 18.62 4.57
CA LYS A 119 20.01 17.20 4.31
C LYS A 119 18.86 16.96 3.33
N THR A 120 17.91 17.88 3.20
CA THR A 120 16.78 17.77 2.26
C THR A 120 17.19 18.07 0.82
N ALA A 121 18.03 19.08 0.59
CA ALA A 121 18.53 19.43 -0.74
C ALA A 121 19.35 18.29 -1.36
N ALA A 122 20.27 17.70 -0.58
CA ALA A 122 21.08 16.57 -1.00
C ALA A 122 20.24 15.35 -1.44
N LEU A 123 19.10 15.09 -0.79
CA LEU A 123 18.20 13.99 -1.18
C LEU A 123 17.39 14.30 -2.47
N SER A 124 16.99 15.55 -2.69
CA SER A 124 16.38 15.94 -3.98
C SER A 124 17.38 15.91 -5.13
N GLU A 125 18.61 16.34 -4.91
CA GLU A 125 19.68 16.32 -5.91
C GLU A 125 20.14 14.89 -6.20
N LEU A 126 20.24 14.03 -5.18
CA LEU A 126 20.45 12.59 -5.35
C LEU A 126 19.34 11.95 -6.20
N ARG A 127 18.07 12.27 -5.93
CA ARG A 127 16.93 11.73 -6.71
C ARG A 127 17.00 12.15 -8.18
N ASN A 128 17.39 13.39 -8.44
CA ASN A 128 17.62 13.88 -9.80
C ASN A 128 18.81 13.15 -10.45
N TYR A 129 19.94 13.00 -9.76
CA TYR A 129 21.13 12.30 -10.26
C TYR A 129 20.84 10.84 -10.63
N LEU A 130 20.21 10.08 -9.72
CA LEU A 130 19.81 8.69 -9.92
C LEU A 130 18.81 8.50 -11.07
N SER A 131 18.01 9.52 -11.40
CA SER A 131 17.07 9.48 -12.52
C SER A 131 17.69 9.68 -13.91
N PHE A 132 18.98 10.06 -14.00
CA PHE A 132 19.62 10.45 -15.27
C PHE A 132 20.88 9.65 -15.67
N ASP A 133 21.70 9.15 -14.75
CA ASP A 133 23.01 8.55 -15.10
C ASP A 133 23.36 7.33 -14.20
N SER A 134 22.55 6.27 -14.25
CA SER A 134 22.78 5.02 -13.48
C SER A 134 24.08 4.27 -13.85
N ALA A 135 24.69 4.61 -14.99
CA ALA A 135 25.93 4.02 -15.51
C ALA A 135 27.22 4.68 -14.99
N CYS A 136 27.14 5.72 -14.15
CA CYS A 136 28.29 6.53 -13.72
C CYS A 136 28.60 6.48 -12.22
N LEU A 137 27.94 5.61 -11.43
CA LEU A 137 28.14 5.50 -9.99
C LEU A 137 29.40 4.70 -9.64
N GLU A 138 30.32 5.30 -8.86
CA GLU A 138 31.44 4.55 -8.26
C GLU A 138 30.97 3.83 -6.98
N VAL A 139 31.70 2.77 -6.56
CA VAL A 139 31.42 2.02 -5.31
C VAL A 139 31.50 2.92 -4.07
N SER A 140 32.36 3.94 -4.13
CA SER A 140 32.46 5.05 -3.18
C SER A 140 31.13 5.81 -3.06
N ASP A 141 30.54 6.24 -4.18
CA ASP A 141 29.26 6.98 -4.19
C ASP A 141 28.11 6.09 -3.68
N ILE A 142 28.06 4.82 -4.08
CA ILE A 142 27.06 3.84 -3.60
C ILE A 142 27.15 3.69 -2.07
N THR A 143 28.35 3.65 -1.51
CA THR A 143 28.56 3.56 -0.04
C THR A 143 28.06 4.82 0.68
N HIS A 144 28.30 6.01 0.11
CA HIS A 144 27.76 7.26 0.67
C HIS A 144 26.23 7.31 0.61
N ILE A 145 25.64 6.83 -0.49
CA ILE A 145 24.18 6.72 -0.65
C ILE A 145 23.59 5.80 0.42
N ILE A 146 24.18 4.62 0.65
CA ILE A 146 23.73 3.68 1.68
C ILE A 146 23.79 4.33 3.07
N ASN A 147 24.89 5.01 3.40
CA ASN A 147 25.04 5.70 4.69
C ASN A 147 24.00 6.82 4.89
N ILE A 148 23.72 7.63 3.86
CA ILE A 148 22.70 8.69 3.91
C ILE A 148 21.29 8.10 4.04
N LEU A 149 20.99 7.01 3.34
CA LEU A 149 19.71 6.29 3.45
C LEU A 149 19.54 5.63 4.83
N GLN A 150 20.61 5.10 5.42
CA GLN A 150 20.60 4.57 6.78
C GLN A 150 20.39 5.69 7.81
N GLU A 151 21.15 6.79 7.75
CA GLU A 151 20.96 7.92 8.68
C GLU A 151 19.54 8.49 8.55
N LYS A 152 18.99 8.54 7.34
CA LYS A 152 17.61 9.01 7.14
C LYS A 152 16.56 8.00 7.63
N LYS A 153 16.81 6.69 7.49
CA LYS A 153 15.97 5.63 8.07
C LYS A 153 15.95 5.75 9.60
N GLU A 154 17.11 5.90 10.24
CA GLU A 154 17.24 6.05 11.70
C GLU A 154 16.53 7.31 12.20
N GLN A 155 16.69 8.45 11.52
CA GLN A 155 15.91 9.67 11.81
C GLN A 155 14.39 9.45 11.70
N LEU A 156 13.92 8.75 10.67
CA LEU A 156 12.49 8.49 10.46
C LEU A 156 11.94 7.48 11.49
N GLN A 157 12.74 6.49 11.90
CA GLN A 157 12.39 5.57 12.98
C GLN A 157 12.31 6.30 14.33
N ALA A 158 13.29 7.15 14.66
CA ALA A 158 13.28 7.97 15.86
C ALA A 158 12.05 8.91 15.91
N ALA A 159 11.75 9.61 14.81
CA ALA A 159 10.56 10.44 14.70
C ALA A 159 9.26 9.63 14.81
N SER A 160 9.22 8.41 14.25
CA SER A 160 8.06 7.50 14.39
C SER A 160 7.85 7.05 15.83
N MET A 161 8.92 6.73 16.56
CA MET A 161 8.86 6.36 17.99
C MET A 161 8.49 7.56 18.88
N GLN A 162 9.01 8.76 18.61
CA GLN A 162 8.56 9.97 19.31
C GLN A 162 7.05 10.19 19.13
N ASN A 163 6.53 10.03 17.90
CA ASN A 163 5.10 10.10 17.62
C ASN A 163 4.29 9.00 18.32
N LYS A 164 4.83 7.76 18.43
CA LYS A 164 4.24 6.66 19.21
C LYS A 164 4.01 7.09 20.66
N PHE A 165 5.07 7.56 21.32
CA PHE A 165 5.02 7.94 22.73
C PHE A 165 4.22 9.21 22.99
N GLU A 166 4.24 10.21 22.10
CA GLU A 166 3.44 11.43 22.26
C GLU A 166 1.94 11.14 22.17
N LEU A 167 1.49 10.40 21.16
CA LEU A 167 0.08 10.00 21.02
C LEU A 167 -0.38 9.08 22.17
N MET A 168 0.47 8.15 22.60
CA MET A 168 0.16 7.25 23.72
C MET A 168 0.06 7.99 25.05
N LYS A 169 0.94 8.98 25.29
CA LYS A 169 0.87 9.86 26.47
C LYS A 169 -0.43 10.67 26.48
N ASP A 170 -0.78 11.29 25.35
CA ASP A 170 -2.01 12.07 25.24
C ASP A 170 -3.24 11.21 25.51
N PHE A 171 -3.34 10.04 24.84
CA PHE A 171 -4.40 9.06 25.05
C PHE A 171 -4.55 8.65 26.52
N LEU A 172 -3.45 8.26 27.17
CA LEU A 172 -3.46 7.85 28.57
C LEU A 172 -3.83 9.01 29.51
N SER A 173 -3.44 10.25 29.19
CA SER A 173 -3.80 11.42 30.00
C SER A 173 -5.30 11.73 29.96
N GLU A 174 -5.93 11.64 28.79
CA GLU A 174 -7.36 11.84 28.63
C GLU A 174 -8.16 10.66 29.20
N LEU A 175 -7.70 9.42 29.00
CA LEU A 175 -8.32 8.23 29.59
C LEU A 175 -8.27 8.29 31.13
N ARG A 176 -7.15 8.73 31.72
CA ARG A 176 -7.04 8.90 33.18
C ARG A 176 -8.02 9.96 33.68
N LYS A 177 -8.08 11.12 33.03
CA LYS A 177 -9.03 12.21 33.35
C LYS A 177 -10.48 11.74 33.30
N GLN A 178 -10.90 11.04 32.24
CA GLN A 178 -12.25 10.49 32.14
C GLN A 178 -12.56 9.45 33.24
N LYS A 179 -11.56 8.66 33.67
CA LYS A 179 -11.72 7.72 34.79
C LYS A 179 -11.75 8.41 36.16
N GLU A 180 -11.01 9.50 36.34
CA GLU A 180 -11.10 10.39 37.52
C GLU A 180 -12.51 11.03 37.62
N GLU A 181 -13.06 11.52 36.50
CA GLU A 181 -14.42 12.09 36.42
C GLU A 181 -15.53 11.05 36.68
N GLN A 182 -15.37 9.83 36.16
CA GLN A 182 -16.26 8.68 36.46
C GLN A 182 -16.19 8.28 37.94
N LEU A 183 -14.98 8.15 38.51
CA LEU A 183 -14.77 7.84 39.93
C LEU A 183 -15.41 8.90 40.84
N ALA A 184 -15.22 10.19 40.53
CA ALA A 184 -15.81 11.29 41.29
C ALA A 184 -17.35 11.27 41.26
N THR A 185 -17.95 10.76 40.18
CA THR A 185 -19.41 10.65 40.03
C THR A 185 -19.95 9.45 40.80
N VAL A 186 -19.37 8.26 40.62
CA VAL A 186 -19.75 7.06 41.40
C VAL A 186 -19.50 7.27 42.91
N SER A 187 -18.46 8.01 43.30
CA SER A 187 -18.22 8.39 44.70
C SER A 187 -19.31 9.31 45.27
N ARG A 188 -19.90 10.18 44.44
CA ARG A 188 -21.01 11.07 44.82
C ARG A 188 -22.31 10.27 45.00
N GLU A 189 -22.58 9.35 44.08
CA GLU A 189 -23.72 8.43 44.13
C GLU A 189 -23.64 7.48 45.34
N LEU A 190 -22.46 6.88 45.60
CA LEU A 190 -22.22 6.07 46.80
C LEU A 190 -22.43 6.87 48.10
N LYS A 191 -22.01 8.14 48.16
CA LYS A 191 -22.24 9.00 49.33
C LYS A 191 -23.73 9.26 49.56
N LEU A 192 -24.50 9.50 48.50
CA LEU A 192 -25.96 9.64 48.57
C LEU A 192 -26.60 8.33 49.07
N ILE A 193 -26.32 7.20 48.43
CA ILE A 193 -26.84 5.87 48.82
C ILE A 193 -26.46 5.52 50.27
N THR A 194 -25.27 5.88 50.73
CA THR A 194 -24.81 5.63 52.11
C THR A 194 -25.52 6.54 53.12
N HIS A 195 -25.73 7.82 52.77
CA HIS A 195 -26.53 8.75 53.57
C HIS A 195 -27.98 8.28 53.69
N ASP A 196 -28.56 7.81 52.60
CA ASP A 196 -29.96 7.37 52.56
C ASP A 196 -30.14 6.02 53.27
N LEU A 197 -29.16 5.10 53.16
CA LEU A 197 -29.09 3.90 54.00
C LEU A 197 -28.99 4.25 55.50
N ALA A 198 -28.16 5.22 55.88
CA ALA A 198 -28.06 5.67 57.27
C ALA A 198 -29.36 6.32 57.76
N SER A 199 -30.02 7.10 56.91
CA SER A 199 -31.32 7.73 57.20
C SER A 199 -32.43 6.69 57.35
N VAL A 200 -32.48 5.68 56.48
CA VAL A 200 -33.40 4.54 56.58
C VAL A 200 -33.11 3.71 57.83
N GLN A 201 -31.85 3.41 58.15
CA GLN A 201 -31.48 2.69 59.38
C GLN A 201 -31.85 3.49 60.65
N GLY A 202 -31.66 4.81 60.64
CA GLY A 202 -32.08 5.71 61.70
C GLY A 202 -33.60 5.66 61.90
N ASN A 203 -34.38 5.80 60.83
CA ASN A 203 -35.84 5.70 60.86
C ASN A 203 -36.36 4.29 61.18
N LEU A 204 -35.58 3.24 60.92
CA LEU A 204 -35.90 1.85 61.29
C LEU A 204 -35.59 1.55 62.77
N SER A 205 -34.73 2.35 63.41
CA SER A 205 -34.28 2.09 64.78
C SER A 205 -35.40 2.09 65.84
N PRO A 206 -36.41 2.99 65.83
CA PRO A 206 -37.51 2.96 66.82
C PRO A 206 -38.39 1.72 66.68
N TYR A 207 -38.51 1.19 65.45
CA TYR A 207 -39.27 -0.02 65.15
C TYR A 207 -38.51 -1.31 65.47
N ARG A 208 -37.21 -1.22 65.78
CA ARG A 208 -36.42 -2.35 66.33
C ARG A 208 -36.53 -2.43 67.86
N THR A 209 -36.62 -1.30 68.56
CA THR A 209 -36.63 -1.26 70.04
C THR A 209 -37.90 -1.85 70.67
N SER A 210 -38.99 -1.98 69.92
CA SER A 210 -40.21 -2.68 70.35
C SER A 210 -40.07 -4.20 70.39
N SER A 211 -39.02 -4.76 69.76
CA SER A 211 -38.89 -6.19 69.46
C SER A 211 -37.77 -6.85 70.25
N ASN A 212 -37.94 -6.93 71.58
CA ASN A 212 -37.10 -7.81 72.41
C ASN A 212 -37.84 -8.31 73.67
N CYS A 213 -38.69 -9.32 73.49
CA CYS A 213 -39.09 -10.23 74.56
C CYS A 213 -38.45 -11.60 74.32
N LEU A 214 -37.85 -12.15 75.37
CA LEU A 214 -37.15 -13.43 75.39
C LEU A 214 -38.14 -14.59 75.67
N PRO A 215 -37.79 -15.86 75.40
CA PRO A 215 -37.38 -16.36 74.08
C PRO A 215 -37.97 -17.75 73.75
N LEU A 216 -38.32 -18.04 72.47
CA LEU A 216 -37.94 -19.29 71.77
C LEU A 216 -38.46 -19.38 70.30
N SER A 217 -37.66 -20.06 69.47
CA SER A 217 -38.00 -20.82 68.25
C SER A 217 -39.17 -20.39 67.33
N ASN A 218 -38.80 -19.90 66.14
CA ASN A 218 -39.33 -20.23 64.80
C ASN A 218 -40.82 -20.65 64.64
N SER A 219 -41.60 -19.87 63.90
CA SER A 219 -41.91 -20.16 62.48
C SER A 219 -42.82 -19.09 61.82
N VAL A 220 -42.82 -19.06 60.48
CA VAL A 220 -43.49 -18.05 59.61
C VAL A 220 -44.85 -18.56 59.13
N PRO A 221 -45.93 -17.74 59.15
CA PRO A 221 -46.69 -17.51 57.90
C PRO A 221 -47.42 -16.14 57.77
N ASN A 222 -47.68 -15.73 56.51
CA ASN A 222 -48.87 -15.07 55.89
C ASN A 222 -49.67 -13.97 56.65
N SER A 223 -50.33 -12.96 56.05
CA SER A 223 -51.10 -12.90 54.78
C SER A 223 -51.50 -11.45 54.35
N SER A 224 -52.03 -11.30 53.10
CA SER A 224 -53.00 -10.31 52.54
C SER A 224 -53.53 -9.10 53.36
N GLY A 225 -53.92 -7.95 52.77
CA GLY A 225 -54.07 -7.54 51.36
C GLY A 225 -55.40 -6.81 51.06
N VAL A 226 -55.49 -6.03 49.94
CA VAL A 226 -56.68 -5.26 49.43
C VAL A 226 -57.12 -4.06 50.36
N CYS A 227 -57.80 -2.96 49.98
CA CYS A 227 -58.58 -2.53 48.79
C CYS A 227 -58.80 -0.97 48.71
N LEU A 228 -58.59 -0.34 47.52
CA LEU A 228 -59.21 0.92 46.99
C LEU A 228 -59.13 2.25 47.84
N THR A 229 -59.83 3.40 47.61
CA THR A 229 -59.87 4.44 46.52
C THR A 229 -60.25 5.85 47.13
N GLU A 230 -60.56 7.01 46.50
CA GLU A 230 -60.79 7.51 45.11
C GLU A 230 -60.63 9.06 44.92
N ILE A 231 -60.61 9.53 43.65
CA ILE A 231 -60.80 10.88 42.99
C ILE A 231 -61.04 12.19 43.80
N LEU A 232 -60.32 13.29 43.44
CA LEU A 232 -60.85 14.62 42.98
C LEU A 232 -59.74 15.71 42.73
N ASP A 233 -59.67 16.23 41.49
CA ASP A 233 -59.70 17.65 41.02
C ASP A 233 -59.22 18.86 41.88
N SER A 234 -58.66 19.97 41.35
CA SER A 234 -58.28 20.35 39.96
C SER A 234 -57.32 21.59 39.89
N ASP A 235 -57.13 22.13 38.67
CA ASP A 235 -56.75 23.51 38.28
C ASP A 235 -55.29 23.87 37.92
N CYS A 236 -55.17 24.53 36.75
CA CYS A 236 -54.01 25.22 36.18
C CYS A 236 -54.50 26.56 35.59
N PRO A 237 -53.66 27.61 35.53
CA PRO A 237 -53.10 28.04 34.23
C PRO A 237 -51.67 28.63 34.33
N GLY A 238 -50.93 28.94 33.26
CA GLY A 238 -51.14 28.69 31.82
C GLY A 238 -50.41 29.72 30.91
N THR A 239 -49.79 29.26 29.81
CA THR A 239 -49.09 30.06 28.74
C THR A 239 -47.84 30.88 29.16
N SER A 240 -46.89 31.24 28.27
CA SER A 240 -46.95 31.40 26.80
C SER A 240 -45.70 30.99 25.98
N ASN A 241 -45.97 30.46 24.78
CA ASN A 241 -45.28 30.52 23.46
C ASN A 241 -43.75 30.71 23.29
N GLY A 242 -43.13 29.88 22.43
CA GLY A 242 -41.72 30.00 22.01
C GLY A 242 -41.24 29.21 20.76
N SER A 243 -42.10 29.02 19.75
CA SER A 243 -41.79 28.59 18.35
C SER A 243 -40.71 27.51 18.02
N GLN A 244 -41.20 26.38 17.48
CA GLN A 244 -40.62 25.42 16.50
C GLN A 244 -39.17 25.59 15.97
N GLY A 245 -38.48 24.45 15.78
CA GLY A 245 -37.18 24.39 15.09
C GLY A 245 -36.68 22.98 14.73
N THR A 246 -37.44 22.19 13.95
CA THR A 246 -37.03 20.83 13.53
C THR A 246 -35.94 20.87 12.46
N GLN A 247 -34.75 20.31 12.72
CA GLN A 247 -33.72 20.07 11.70
C GLN A 247 -33.04 18.69 11.83
N SER A 248 -32.71 18.12 10.67
CA SER A 248 -32.04 16.84 10.48
C SER A 248 -30.51 16.95 10.57
N PRO A 249 -29.77 15.86 10.87
CA PRO A 249 -28.32 15.86 10.78
C PRO A 249 -27.86 15.99 9.32
N THR A 250 -27.32 17.16 8.95
CA THR A 250 -26.73 17.42 7.64
C THR A 250 -25.28 16.90 7.55
N GLU A 251 -24.90 16.32 6.41
CA GLU A 251 -23.52 15.91 6.14
C GLU A 251 -22.61 17.14 5.97
N GLU A 252 -21.69 17.39 6.91
CA GLU A 252 -20.73 18.49 6.77
C GLU A 252 -19.57 18.15 5.82
N GLY A 253 -19.79 18.49 4.54
CA GLY A 253 -18.95 19.41 3.80
C GLY A 253 -17.43 19.29 3.97
N PHE A 254 -16.79 18.60 3.02
CA PHE A 254 -15.34 18.58 2.85
C PHE A 254 -14.79 19.99 2.55
N ASN A 255 -14.16 20.65 3.54
CA ASN A 255 -13.56 21.97 3.37
C ASN A 255 -12.04 21.90 3.60
N VAL A 256 -11.26 22.06 2.54
CA VAL A 256 -9.79 22.11 2.58
C VAL A 256 -9.35 23.58 2.59
N PRO A 257 -8.73 24.08 3.67
CA PRO A 257 -8.14 25.41 3.68
C PRO A 257 -7.01 25.50 2.64
N LEU A 258 -6.95 26.63 1.92
CA LEU A 258 -5.88 26.91 0.98
C LEU A 258 -4.51 26.97 1.67
N PHE A 259 -3.46 26.78 0.88
CA PHE A 259 -2.07 26.68 1.32
C PHE A 259 -1.66 27.82 2.28
N SER A 260 -1.25 27.47 3.49
CA SER A 260 -0.51 28.34 4.41
C SER A 260 0.83 27.68 4.75
N GLN A 261 1.92 28.43 4.64
CA GLN A 261 3.27 27.94 4.88
C GLN A 261 3.58 27.83 6.38
N ALA A 262 2.99 26.84 7.04
CA ALA A 262 3.34 26.40 8.39
C ALA A 262 4.20 25.12 8.35
N CYS A 263 5.06 24.92 9.35
CA CYS A 263 6.02 23.81 9.39
C CYS A 263 5.32 22.44 9.24
N PRO A 264 5.69 21.60 8.25
CA PRO A 264 4.89 20.44 7.85
C PRO A 264 4.90 19.28 8.85
N GLU A 265 5.78 19.29 9.85
CA GLU A 265 5.85 18.21 10.84
C GLU A 265 4.72 18.33 11.88
N ASN A 266 4.48 19.53 12.43
CA ASN A 266 3.44 19.76 13.44
C ASN A 266 2.01 19.49 12.94
N SER A 267 1.74 19.72 11.64
CA SER A 267 0.42 19.46 11.07
C SER A 267 0.10 17.95 11.02
N THR A 268 1.10 17.09 10.86
CA THR A 268 0.91 15.63 10.88
C THR A 268 0.50 15.14 12.26
N VAL A 269 1.18 15.57 13.33
CA VAL A 269 0.87 15.15 14.71
C VAL A 269 -0.54 15.61 15.12
N GLN A 270 -0.92 16.83 14.77
CA GLN A 270 -2.29 17.34 15.00
C GLN A 270 -3.35 16.55 14.23
N ALA A 271 -3.07 16.14 12.98
CA ALA A 271 -3.98 15.28 12.22
C ALA A 271 -4.10 13.87 12.83
N ARG A 272 -3.02 13.31 13.40
CA ARG A 272 -3.03 12.04 14.13
C ARG A 272 -3.83 12.13 15.43
N ARG A 273 -3.61 13.18 16.24
CA ARG A 273 -4.42 13.50 17.43
C ARG A 273 -5.92 13.56 17.11
N LYS A 274 -6.32 14.26 16.04
CA LYS A 274 -7.73 14.32 15.61
C LYS A 274 -8.32 12.95 15.28
N ARG A 275 -7.58 12.06 14.59
CA ARG A 275 -8.04 10.68 14.31
C ARG A 275 -8.11 9.80 15.58
N MET A 276 -7.18 9.98 16.51
CA MET A 276 -7.20 9.32 17.81
C MET A 276 -8.48 9.67 18.60
N HIS A 277 -8.84 10.96 18.70
CA HIS A 277 -10.06 11.36 19.40
C HIS A 277 -11.35 10.90 18.69
N LEU A 278 -11.37 10.85 17.36
CA LEU A 278 -12.53 10.35 16.58
C LEU A 278 -12.82 8.85 16.82
N HIS A 279 -11.80 8.07 17.22
CA HIS A 279 -11.90 6.64 17.51
C HIS A 279 -11.57 6.31 18.97
N PHE A 280 -11.72 7.28 19.88
CA PHE A 280 -11.25 7.15 21.27
C PHE A 280 -11.86 5.93 21.97
N ASP A 281 -13.18 5.73 21.85
CA ASP A 281 -13.88 4.62 22.52
C ASP A 281 -13.38 3.24 22.07
N GLU A 282 -13.16 3.03 20.77
CA GLU A 282 -12.58 1.77 20.26
C GLU A 282 -11.13 1.59 20.73
N LEU A 283 -10.36 2.67 20.84
CA LEU A 283 -9.00 2.63 21.38
C LEU A 283 -9.00 2.33 22.89
N VAL A 284 -10.00 2.78 23.64
CA VAL A 284 -10.20 2.45 25.07
C VAL A 284 -10.61 0.99 25.24
N GLU A 285 -11.58 0.48 24.48
CA GLU A 285 -11.89 -0.95 24.42
C GLU A 285 -10.65 -1.77 24.05
N ARG A 286 -9.88 -1.31 23.06
CA ARG A 286 -8.68 -2.02 22.61
C ARG A 286 -7.59 -2.03 23.67
N TYR A 287 -7.32 -0.90 24.33
CA TYR A 287 -6.38 -0.78 25.44
C TYR A 287 -6.69 -1.76 26.57
N PHE A 288 -7.94 -1.77 27.06
CA PHE A 288 -8.34 -2.72 28.09
C PHE A 288 -8.31 -4.18 27.58
N SER A 289 -8.66 -4.46 26.32
CA SER A 289 -8.54 -5.81 25.75
C SER A 289 -7.10 -6.33 25.66
N MET A 290 -6.10 -5.44 25.76
CA MET A 290 -4.67 -5.79 25.74
C MET A 290 -4.09 -5.84 27.17
N ARG A 291 -4.49 -4.93 28.06
CA ARG A 291 -3.94 -4.80 29.42
C ARG A 291 -4.67 -5.58 30.52
N VAL A 292 -5.97 -5.86 30.39
CA VAL A 292 -6.74 -6.57 31.43
C VAL A 292 -6.28 -8.03 31.66
N PRO A 293 -5.84 -8.80 30.65
CA PRO A 293 -5.33 -10.17 30.87
C PRO A 293 -4.11 -10.26 31.80
N GLY A 294 -3.27 -9.22 31.87
CA GLY A 294 -2.15 -9.11 32.80
C GLY A 294 -2.52 -8.55 34.19
N PHE A 295 -3.75 -8.04 34.38
CA PHE A 295 -4.18 -7.40 35.62
C PHE A 295 -4.76 -8.40 36.64
N SER A 296 -3.99 -9.45 36.94
CA SER A 296 -4.22 -10.30 38.10
C SER A 296 -3.82 -9.59 39.39
N ASP A 297 -4.54 -9.82 40.49
CA ASP A 297 -4.39 -9.15 41.81
C ASP A 297 -3.09 -9.52 42.57
N SER A 298 -2.08 -10.03 41.86
CA SER A 298 -0.85 -10.61 42.40
C SER A 298 0.38 -10.14 41.61
N GLY A 299 0.86 -8.94 41.94
CA GLY A 299 2.14 -8.42 41.47
C GLY A 299 2.06 -7.43 40.30
N MET A 300 2.62 -6.24 40.50
CA MET A 300 3.04 -5.34 39.42
C MET A 300 4.39 -5.84 38.88
N GLU A 301 4.38 -6.91 38.09
CA GLU A 301 5.49 -7.18 37.17
C GLU A 301 5.24 -6.39 35.88
N ASP A 302 6.30 -5.81 35.31
CA ASP A 302 6.19 -4.81 34.23
C ASP A 302 5.77 -5.46 32.89
N ASP A 303 4.45 -5.63 32.70
CA ASP A 303 3.79 -6.06 31.46
C ASP A 303 3.87 -4.97 30.36
N ASP A 304 5.08 -4.45 30.10
CA ASP A 304 5.34 -3.32 29.20
C ASP A 304 5.03 -3.69 27.73
N ASP A 305 5.21 -4.96 27.34
CA ASP A 305 4.81 -5.49 26.03
C ASP A 305 3.31 -5.21 25.73
N GLY A 306 2.43 -5.40 26.72
CA GLY A 306 1.01 -5.06 26.58
C GLY A 306 0.72 -3.57 26.37
N LEU A 307 1.59 -2.66 26.84
CA LEU A 307 1.53 -1.23 26.54
C LEU A 307 2.15 -0.92 25.17
N ASP A 308 3.30 -1.51 24.86
CA ASP A 308 4.07 -1.19 23.67
C ASP A 308 3.41 -1.73 22.38
N GLN A 309 2.67 -2.84 22.48
CA GLN A 309 1.73 -3.33 21.46
C GLN A 309 0.53 -2.38 21.27
N PHE A 310 0.00 -1.77 22.33
CA PHE A 310 -1.05 -0.75 22.19
C PHE A 310 -0.49 0.53 21.54
N GLY A 311 0.73 0.93 21.91
CA GLY A 311 1.48 1.99 21.25
C GLY A 311 1.69 1.71 19.75
N GLU A 312 1.98 0.47 19.36
CA GLU A 312 1.99 0.09 17.94
C GLU A 312 0.61 0.22 17.30
N CYS A 313 -0.44 -0.26 17.97
CA CYS A 313 -1.82 -0.21 17.47
C CYS A 313 -2.27 1.23 17.17
N ILE A 314 -2.01 2.18 18.08
CA ILE A 314 -2.38 3.59 17.90
C ILE A 314 -1.47 4.31 16.87
N SER A 315 -0.17 3.97 16.83
CA SER A 315 0.77 4.52 15.84
C SER A 315 0.43 4.05 14.42
N LYS A 316 0.19 2.75 14.23
CA LYS A 316 -0.22 2.15 12.94
C LYS A 316 -1.59 2.68 12.51
N PHE A 317 -2.60 2.66 13.38
CA PHE A 317 -3.92 3.20 13.06
C PHE A 317 -3.87 4.68 12.64
N THR A 318 -3.17 5.53 13.38
CA THR A 318 -3.07 6.95 13.02
C THR A 318 -2.08 7.22 11.89
N TYR A 319 -1.31 6.25 11.41
CA TYR A 319 -0.17 6.48 10.50
C TYR A 319 -0.59 7.24 9.24
N TYR A 320 -1.59 6.71 8.53
CA TYR A 320 -2.18 7.26 7.31
C TYR A 320 -3.41 8.12 7.62
N SER A 321 -3.79 8.99 6.67
CA SER A 321 -4.88 9.96 6.76
C SER A 321 -5.89 9.87 5.63
N GLY A 322 -5.48 9.44 4.44
CA GLY A 322 -6.34 9.29 3.27
C GLY A 322 -5.64 8.63 2.09
N MET A 323 -6.16 8.86 0.89
CA MET A 323 -5.59 8.35 -0.36
C MET A 323 -5.48 9.44 -1.41
N ARG A 324 -4.36 9.41 -2.16
CA ARG A 324 -4.09 10.26 -3.32
C ARG A 324 -4.12 9.40 -4.59
N PRO A 325 -4.89 9.75 -5.63
CA PRO A 325 -4.75 9.11 -6.93
C PRO A 325 -3.41 9.49 -7.58
N LEU A 326 -2.74 8.49 -8.16
CA LEU A 326 -1.51 8.64 -8.94
C LEU A 326 -1.78 8.61 -10.45
N ALA A 327 -2.64 7.69 -10.90
CA ALA A 327 -3.03 7.51 -12.29
C ALA A 327 -4.47 6.98 -12.40
N THR A 328 -5.15 7.28 -13.50
CA THR A 328 -6.50 6.76 -13.81
C THR A 328 -6.50 6.14 -15.21
N ILE A 329 -6.75 4.84 -15.28
CA ILE A 329 -6.86 4.07 -16.52
C ILE A 329 -8.33 3.82 -16.81
N ASN A 330 -8.74 4.02 -18.06
CA ASN A 330 -10.02 3.50 -18.54
C ASN A 330 -9.80 2.09 -19.10
N TYR A 331 -10.46 1.08 -18.53
CA TYR A 331 -10.45 -0.29 -19.06
C TYR A 331 -11.32 -0.42 -20.32
N ASN A 332 -12.16 0.56 -20.65
CA ASN A 332 -12.84 0.62 -21.94
C ASN A 332 -11.94 1.18 -23.05
N SER A 333 -11.66 0.36 -24.06
CA SER A 333 -11.02 0.74 -25.34
C SER A 333 -12.03 0.98 -26.46
N ASP A 334 -13.20 0.36 -26.38
CA ASP A 334 -14.14 0.18 -27.48
C ASP A 334 -15.39 1.01 -27.19
N MET A 335 -15.30 2.32 -27.45
CA MET A 335 -16.33 3.32 -27.10
C MET A 335 -17.69 3.16 -27.79
N PHE A 336 -17.86 2.14 -28.64
CA PHE A 336 -19.02 1.98 -29.53
C PHE A 336 -19.97 0.84 -29.14
N HIS A 337 -19.71 0.13 -28.03
CA HIS A 337 -20.58 -0.96 -27.55
C HIS A 337 -20.94 -0.81 -26.07
N GLN A 338 -22.24 -0.92 -25.76
CA GLN A 338 -22.80 -0.90 -24.39
C GLN A 338 -22.54 -2.23 -23.64
N SER A 339 -21.35 -2.82 -23.78
CA SER A 339 -20.96 -4.00 -23.02
C SER A 339 -20.62 -3.64 -21.57
N SER A 340 -20.98 -4.52 -20.64
CA SER A 340 -20.63 -4.35 -19.22
C SER A 340 -19.11 -4.46 -19.03
N ASN A 341 -18.46 -3.34 -18.67
CA ASN A 341 -17.00 -3.19 -18.60
C ASN A 341 -16.41 -3.44 -17.20
N ILE A 342 -17.12 -4.21 -16.35
CA ILE A 342 -16.71 -4.51 -14.97
C ILE A 342 -15.36 -5.25 -14.98
N ALA A 343 -14.35 -4.66 -14.33
CA ALA A 343 -13.11 -5.33 -13.99
C ALA A 343 -13.37 -6.22 -12.76
N SER A 344 -13.30 -7.54 -12.93
CA SER A 344 -13.55 -8.55 -11.89
C SER A 344 -12.33 -8.83 -11.04
N SER A 345 -11.13 -8.64 -11.60
CA SER A 345 -9.88 -8.98 -10.95
C SER A 345 -8.73 -8.09 -11.43
N ILE A 346 -7.93 -7.64 -10.45
CA ILE A 346 -6.66 -6.94 -10.64
C ILE A 346 -5.67 -7.67 -9.73
N GLU A 347 -4.51 -8.07 -10.24
CA GLU A 347 -3.41 -8.60 -9.41
C GLU A 347 -2.04 -8.16 -9.99
N PHE A 348 -1.09 -7.85 -9.10
CA PHE A 348 0.30 -7.53 -9.46
C PHE A 348 1.15 -8.80 -9.68
N ASP A 349 2.16 -8.70 -10.56
CA ASP A 349 3.16 -9.74 -10.74
C ASP A 349 4.06 -9.91 -9.49
N LYS A 350 4.97 -10.88 -9.51
CA LYS A 350 5.84 -11.17 -8.35
C LYS A 350 6.74 -10.00 -7.96
N ASP A 351 7.19 -9.19 -8.92
CA ASP A 351 8.11 -8.05 -8.71
C ASP A 351 7.35 -6.71 -8.56
N ALA A 352 6.03 -6.72 -8.73
CA ALA A 352 5.15 -5.56 -8.71
C ALA A 352 5.55 -4.46 -9.72
N GLU A 353 6.10 -4.87 -10.87
CA GLU A 353 6.38 -4.05 -12.05
C GLU A 353 5.20 -4.04 -13.02
N TYR A 354 4.47 -5.14 -13.11
CA TYR A 354 3.31 -5.31 -13.97
C TYR A 354 2.06 -5.62 -13.13
N PHE A 355 0.90 -5.25 -13.64
CA PHE A 355 -0.38 -5.73 -13.13
C PHE A 355 -1.28 -6.20 -14.26
N ALA A 356 -1.99 -7.30 -14.00
CA ALA A 356 -3.01 -7.84 -14.89
C ALA A 356 -4.37 -7.30 -14.47
N VAL A 357 -5.22 -6.99 -15.45
CA VAL A 357 -6.61 -6.58 -15.30
C VAL A 357 -7.47 -7.51 -16.13
N ALA A 358 -8.48 -8.11 -15.51
CA ALA A 358 -9.44 -8.98 -16.16
C ALA A 358 -10.88 -8.62 -15.77
N GLY A 359 -11.84 -9.05 -16.61
CA GLY A 359 -13.23 -8.62 -16.48
C GLY A 359 -14.19 -9.28 -17.45
N LEU A 360 -15.40 -8.72 -17.52
CA LEU A 360 -16.49 -9.25 -18.34
C LEU A 360 -16.33 -8.99 -19.85
N THR A 361 -15.33 -8.20 -20.24
CA THR A 361 -14.89 -7.93 -21.62
C THR A 361 -14.22 -9.13 -22.31
N LYS A 362 -13.96 -10.22 -21.56
CA LYS A 362 -13.20 -11.41 -22.00
C LYS A 362 -11.72 -11.15 -22.33
N LYS A 363 -11.19 -9.97 -21.98
CA LYS A 363 -9.80 -9.56 -22.26
C LYS A 363 -8.99 -9.47 -20.97
N ILE A 364 -7.87 -10.19 -20.88
CA ILE A 364 -6.86 -9.96 -19.84
C ILE A 364 -5.86 -8.95 -20.40
N ARG A 365 -5.64 -7.85 -19.69
CA ARG A 365 -4.74 -6.76 -20.08
C ARG A 365 -3.63 -6.59 -19.07
N ILE A 366 -2.39 -6.51 -19.53
CA ILE A 366 -1.21 -6.34 -18.67
C ILE A 366 -0.66 -4.94 -18.88
N PHE A 367 -0.41 -4.20 -17.79
CA PHE A 367 0.13 -2.85 -17.81
C PHE A 367 1.42 -2.77 -17.01
N ASP A 368 2.43 -2.08 -17.55
CA ASP A 368 3.62 -1.65 -16.80
C ASP A 368 3.24 -0.53 -15.81
N TYR A 369 3.34 -0.83 -14.53
CA TYR A 369 3.11 0.11 -13.43
C TYR A 369 4.00 1.36 -13.54
N GLY A 370 5.27 1.19 -13.91
CA GLY A 370 6.23 2.27 -14.05
C GLY A 370 5.86 3.27 -15.14
N THR A 371 5.37 2.80 -16.29
CA THR A 371 4.83 3.69 -17.35
C THR A 371 3.49 4.31 -16.94
N VAL A 372 2.59 3.55 -16.32
CA VAL A 372 1.31 4.07 -15.82
C VAL A 372 1.47 5.27 -14.89
N ILE A 373 2.40 5.24 -13.94
CA ILE A 373 2.61 6.37 -12.99
C ILE A 373 3.44 7.54 -13.54
N ARG A 374 4.07 7.39 -14.73
CA ARG A 374 4.86 8.44 -15.38
C ARG A 374 4.06 9.25 -16.40
N ASN A 375 3.06 8.65 -17.03
CA ASN A 375 2.22 9.33 -18.00
C ASN A 375 1.31 10.35 -17.31
N THR A 376 1.40 11.62 -17.74
CA THR A 376 0.52 12.72 -17.28
C THR A 376 -0.79 12.82 -18.07
N ILE A 377 -1.10 11.81 -18.89
CA ILE A 377 -2.25 11.73 -19.79
C ILE A 377 -3.00 10.44 -19.46
N ASP A 378 -4.33 10.51 -19.30
CA ASP A 378 -5.28 9.38 -19.06
C ASP A 378 -5.23 8.24 -20.11
N LEU A 379 -4.34 8.30 -21.11
CA LEU A 379 -4.23 7.38 -22.23
C LEU A 379 -3.14 6.33 -21.97
N HIS A 380 -3.56 5.16 -21.50
CA HIS A 380 -2.67 4.05 -21.15
C HIS A 380 -2.97 2.81 -22.02
N TYR A 381 -1.97 2.39 -22.80
CA TYR A 381 -2.05 1.16 -23.60
C TYR A 381 -1.50 -0.03 -22.79
N PRO A 382 -2.11 -1.23 -22.90
CA PRO A 382 -1.55 -2.44 -22.30
C PRO A 382 -0.30 -2.91 -23.06
N CYS A 383 0.64 -3.51 -22.34
CA CYS A 383 1.83 -4.16 -22.89
C CYS A 383 1.51 -5.50 -23.57
N SER A 384 0.43 -6.15 -23.15
CA SER A 384 -0.08 -7.42 -23.70
C SER A 384 -1.60 -7.52 -23.46
N GLU A 385 -2.32 -8.11 -24.43
CA GLU A 385 -3.75 -8.41 -24.35
C GLU A 385 -4.00 -9.87 -24.74
N MET A 386 -4.62 -10.64 -23.84
CA MET A 386 -4.99 -12.05 -24.04
C MET A 386 -6.51 -12.19 -24.09
N ILE A 387 -7.03 -12.96 -25.06
CA ILE A 387 -8.46 -13.06 -25.35
C ILE A 387 -9.02 -14.43 -24.92
N CYS A 388 -10.03 -14.40 -24.06
CA CYS A 388 -10.72 -15.58 -23.53
C CYS A 388 -12.02 -15.89 -24.31
N SER A 389 -12.44 -17.15 -24.27
CA SER A 389 -13.74 -17.61 -24.78
C SER A 389 -14.91 -17.02 -23.99
N SER A 390 -14.75 -16.89 -22.67
CA SER A 390 -15.80 -16.43 -21.75
C SER A 390 -15.39 -15.25 -20.87
N LYS A 391 -16.31 -14.80 -20.04
CA LYS A 391 -16.10 -13.71 -19.06
C LYS A 391 -15.15 -14.19 -17.97
N ILE A 392 -14.17 -13.38 -17.59
CA ILE A 392 -13.13 -13.78 -16.63
C ILE A 392 -13.60 -13.39 -15.22
N SER A 393 -13.48 -14.30 -14.26
CA SER A 393 -13.87 -14.09 -12.86
C SER A 393 -12.68 -13.67 -11.99
N CYS A 394 -11.53 -14.34 -12.15
CA CYS A 394 -10.31 -14.06 -11.39
C CYS A 394 -9.05 -14.37 -12.20
N VAL A 395 -7.99 -13.60 -11.96
CA VAL A 395 -6.61 -13.91 -12.38
C VAL A 395 -5.67 -13.97 -11.17
N SER A 396 -4.62 -14.79 -11.23
CA SER A 396 -3.57 -14.87 -10.22
C SER A 396 -2.22 -15.11 -10.90
N TRP A 397 -1.18 -14.38 -10.48
CA TRP A 397 0.19 -14.54 -10.98
C TRP A 397 0.95 -15.60 -10.18
N SER A 398 1.83 -16.36 -10.83
CA SER A 398 2.75 -17.21 -10.09
C SER A 398 3.76 -16.36 -9.33
N ASN A 399 4.04 -16.73 -8.08
CA ASN A 399 5.00 -16.02 -7.24
C ASN A 399 6.47 -16.38 -7.58
N TYR A 400 6.71 -17.25 -8.56
CA TYR A 400 8.03 -17.80 -8.91
C TYR A 400 8.43 -17.49 -10.37
N MET A 401 7.65 -17.97 -11.35
CA MET A 401 7.84 -17.68 -12.78
C MET A 401 7.07 -16.42 -13.16
N LYS A 402 7.80 -15.36 -13.57
CA LYS A 402 7.27 -14.00 -13.78
C LYS A 402 6.26 -13.88 -14.93
N ASN A 403 6.44 -14.67 -15.98
CA ASN A 403 5.56 -14.70 -17.14
C ASN A 403 4.28 -15.51 -16.91
N LEU A 404 4.17 -16.28 -15.82
CA LEU A 404 3.08 -17.24 -15.66
C LEU A 404 1.86 -16.61 -14.96
N LEU A 405 0.74 -16.55 -15.68
CA LEU A 405 -0.54 -16.04 -15.20
C LEU A 405 -1.63 -17.12 -15.34
N ALA A 406 -2.46 -17.30 -14.31
CA ALA A 406 -3.64 -18.16 -14.38
C ALA A 406 -4.91 -17.29 -14.45
N SER A 407 -5.92 -17.76 -15.16
CA SER A 407 -7.24 -17.13 -15.26
C SER A 407 -8.35 -18.16 -15.11
N SER A 408 -9.41 -17.81 -14.38
CA SER A 408 -10.66 -18.58 -14.28
C SER A 408 -11.78 -17.88 -15.02
N ASP A 409 -12.66 -18.64 -15.69
CA ASP A 409 -13.74 -18.09 -16.50
C ASP A 409 -15.15 -18.62 -16.15
N TYR A 410 -16.15 -17.97 -16.76
CA TYR A 410 -17.56 -18.23 -16.54
C TYR A 410 -18.08 -19.54 -17.14
N ASP A 411 -17.29 -20.23 -17.96
CA ASP A 411 -17.63 -21.54 -18.53
C ASP A 411 -17.08 -22.67 -17.64
N GLY A 412 -16.16 -22.36 -16.71
CA GLY A 412 -15.48 -23.31 -15.82
C GLY A 412 -14.01 -23.52 -16.16
N THR A 413 -13.51 -22.92 -17.24
CA THR A 413 -12.13 -23.10 -17.69
C THR A 413 -11.16 -22.47 -16.70
N VAL A 414 -10.10 -23.20 -16.35
CA VAL A 414 -8.88 -22.61 -15.75
C VAL A 414 -7.78 -22.66 -16.79
N THR A 415 -7.39 -21.50 -17.33
CA THR A 415 -6.32 -21.39 -18.33
C THR A 415 -5.06 -20.81 -17.67
N VAL A 416 -3.91 -21.41 -17.98
CA VAL A 416 -2.58 -20.90 -17.61
C VAL A 416 -1.92 -20.35 -18.86
N TRP A 417 -1.37 -19.14 -18.77
CA TRP A 417 -0.84 -18.35 -19.87
C TRP A 417 0.62 -17.98 -19.62
N ASP A 418 1.36 -17.78 -20.72
CA ASP A 418 2.46 -16.84 -20.74
C ASP A 418 1.90 -15.43 -21.02
N ALA A 419 2.02 -14.57 -20.02
CA ALA A 419 1.53 -13.20 -19.99
C ALA A 419 2.11 -12.31 -21.10
N PHE A 420 3.36 -12.52 -21.51
CA PHE A 420 4.09 -11.63 -22.42
C PHE A 420 4.09 -12.12 -23.87
N THR A 421 3.99 -13.43 -24.10
CA THR A 421 3.80 -14.01 -25.45
C THR A 421 2.32 -14.23 -25.80
N ALA A 422 1.41 -14.02 -24.84
CA ALA A 422 -0.04 -14.25 -24.95
C ALA A 422 -0.45 -15.70 -25.27
N GLN A 423 0.45 -16.67 -25.07
CA GLN A 423 0.21 -18.08 -25.37
C GLN A 423 -0.47 -18.81 -24.22
N LYS A 424 -1.39 -19.72 -24.54
CA LYS A 424 -1.95 -20.69 -23.58
C LYS A 424 -0.97 -21.84 -23.40
N LEU A 425 -0.60 -22.11 -22.14
CA LEU A 425 0.31 -23.20 -21.77
C LEU A 425 -0.45 -24.42 -21.26
N HIS A 426 -1.49 -24.21 -20.45
CA HIS A 426 -2.39 -25.27 -19.97
C HIS A 426 -3.84 -24.80 -20.02
N VAL A 427 -4.77 -25.71 -20.31
CA VAL A 427 -6.21 -25.43 -20.37
C VAL A 427 -6.95 -26.54 -19.65
N PHE A 428 -7.44 -26.26 -18.44
CA PHE A 428 -8.12 -27.22 -17.59
C PHE A 428 -9.65 -27.10 -17.74
N LEU A 429 -10.30 -28.23 -18.09
CA LEU A 429 -11.70 -28.32 -18.52
C LEU A 429 -12.46 -29.40 -17.74
N GLU A 430 -12.37 -29.39 -16.40
CA GLU A 430 -13.08 -30.35 -15.54
C GLU A 430 -14.12 -29.74 -14.58
N HIS A 431 -14.22 -28.41 -14.48
CA HIS A 431 -15.32 -27.79 -13.72
C HIS A 431 -16.58 -27.76 -14.58
N GLU A 432 -17.70 -28.16 -14.01
CA GLU A 432 -18.98 -28.32 -14.73
C GLU A 432 -19.77 -27.00 -14.84
N LYS A 433 -19.32 -25.95 -14.13
CA LYS A 433 -19.92 -24.63 -14.07
C LYS A 433 -18.82 -23.57 -13.87
N ARG A 434 -19.21 -22.29 -14.00
CA ARG A 434 -18.41 -21.08 -13.68
C ARG A 434 -17.41 -21.32 -12.55
N CYS A 435 -16.14 -21.13 -12.87
CA CYS A 435 -15.08 -20.98 -11.88
C CYS A 435 -15.10 -19.53 -11.41
N TRP A 436 -15.16 -19.28 -10.10
CA TRP A 436 -15.14 -17.92 -9.53
C TRP A 436 -13.74 -17.41 -9.23
N ASN A 437 -12.81 -18.33 -8.93
CA ASN A 437 -11.51 -17.97 -8.40
C ASN A 437 -10.43 -18.98 -8.75
N VAL A 438 -9.19 -18.50 -8.93
CA VAL A 438 -7.98 -19.30 -9.12
C VAL A 438 -6.83 -18.66 -8.35
N ASP A 439 -6.01 -19.47 -7.68
CA ASP A 439 -4.84 -19.00 -6.94
C ASP A 439 -3.62 -19.91 -7.15
N PHE A 440 -2.43 -19.30 -7.27
CA PHE A 440 -1.16 -20.01 -7.25
C PHE A 440 -0.68 -20.21 -5.82
N ASN A 441 -0.18 -21.42 -5.53
CA ASN A 441 0.52 -21.66 -4.28
C ASN A 441 1.77 -20.78 -4.18
N LYS A 442 2.04 -20.22 -2.99
CA LYS A 442 3.20 -19.33 -2.78
C LYS A 442 4.47 -20.08 -2.42
N MET A 443 4.34 -21.32 -1.97
CA MET A 443 5.41 -22.22 -1.52
C MET A 443 5.63 -23.43 -2.43
N ASP A 444 4.77 -23.64 -3.42
CA ASP A 444 4.87 -24.70 -4.42
C ASP A 444 4.72 -24.08 -5.82
N THR A 445 5.74 -24.25 -6.66
CA THR A 445 5.82 -23.55 -7.95
C THR A 445 4.90 -24.11 -9.03
N LYS A 446 4.28 -25.27 -8.79
CA LYS A 446 3.46 -25.99 -9.77
C LYS A 446 2.00 -26.15 -9.37
N LEU A 447 1.67 -25.92 -8.10
CA LEU A 447 0.34 -26.19 -7.55
C LEU A 447 -0.60 -24.98 -7.68
N ILE A 448 -1.74 -25.19 -8.33
CA ILE A 448 -2.82 -24.22 -8.50
C ILE A 448 -4.09 -24.76 -7.83
N ALA A 449 -4.92 -23.88 -7.27
CA ALA A 449 -6.26 -24.22 -6.80
C ALA A 449 -7.32 -23.38 -7.53
N SER A 450 -8.51 -23.93 -7.74
CA SER A 450 -9.66 -23.22 -8.29
C SER A 450 -10.97 -23.62 -7.61
N GLY A 451 -11.94 -22.70 -7.54
CA GLY A 451 -13.25 -22.92 -6.91
C GLY A 451 -14.41 -22.50 -7.81
N SER A 452 -15.47 -23.30 -7.85
CA SER A 452 -16.58 -23.19 -8.82
C SER A 452 -17.99 -23.31 -8.21
N ASP A 453 -18.98 -22.86 -8.98
CA ASP A 453 -20.41 -23.13 -8.78
C ASP A 453 -20.78 -24.62 -8.87
N ASP A 454 -19.86 -25.51 -9.29
CA ASP A 454 -20.03 -26.98 -9.24
C ASP A 454 -19.80 -27.59 -7.83
N HIS A 455 -19.57 -26.73 -6.83
CA HIS A 455 -19.28 -27.06 -5.43
C HIS A 455 -17.91 -27.73 -5.20
N LYS A 456 -16.99 -27.71 -6.17
CA LYS A 456 -15.67 -28.35 -6.05
C LYS A 456 -14.56 -27.31 -5.87
N VAL A 457 -13.55 -27.65 -5.07
CA VAL A 457 -12.21 -27.04 -5.16
C VAL A 457 -11.27 -28.03 -5.80
N LYS A 458 -10.81 -27.74 -7.01
CA LYS A 458 -9.85 -28.59 -7.75
C LYS A 458 -8.43 -28.11 -7.52
N LEU A 459 -7.50 -29.05 -7.38
CA LEU A 459 -6.07 -28.79 -7.39
C LEU A 459 -5.45 -29.25 -8.71
N TRP A 460 -4.57 -28.44 -9.28
CA TRP A 460 -3.92 -28.69 -10.56
C TRP A 460 -2.40 -28.66 -10.40
N SER A 461 -1.69 -29.48 -11.17
CA SER A 461 -0.24 -29.38 -11.34
C SER A 461 0.08 -28.89 -12.75
N LEU A 462 1.08 -28.01 -12.88
CA LEU A 462 1.67 -27.70 -14.19
C LEU A 462 2.31 -28.93 -14.88
N ASP A 463 2.58 -30.01 -14.14
CA ASP A 463 3.10 -31.28 -14.70
C ASP A 463 1.99 -32.22 -15.24
N SER A 464 0.71 -31.85 -15.18
CA SER A 464 -0.39 -32.73 -15.57
C SER A 464 -1.52 -31.98 -16.27
N GLU A 465 -2.24 -32.66 -17.17
CA GLU A 465 -3.41 -32.10 -17.87
C GLU A 465 -4.72 -32.23 -17.07
N ARG A 466 -4.70 -32.98 -15.95
CA ARG A 466 -5.87 -33.25 -15.10
C ARG A 466 -5.69 -32.71 -13.69
N SER A 467 -6.80 -32.58 -12.96
CA SER A 467 -6.73 -32.26 -11.53
C SER A 467 -6.04 -33.40 -10.76
N LEU A 468 -5.16 -33.03 -9.83
CA LEU A 468 -4.51 -33.96 -8.90
C LEU A 468 -5.52 -34.59 -7.94
N THR A 469 -6.52 -33.79 -7.55
CA THR A 469 -7.54 -34.11 -6.56
C THR A 469 -8.62 -33.02 -6.56
N SER A 470 -9.78 -33.33 -5.99
CA SER A 470 -10.94 -32.45 -5.86
C SER A 470 -11.49 -32.55 -4.44
N LEU A 471 -11.60 -31.42 -3.75
CA LEU A 471 -12.36 -31.28 -2.50
C LEU A 471 -13.82 -31.01 -2.85
N GLU A 472 -14.75 -31.67 -2.16
CA GLU A 472 -16.19 -31.42 -2.30
C GLU A 472 -16.68 -30.50 -1.18
N ALA A 473 -17.21 -29.34 -1.55
CA ALA A 473 -17.86 -28.40 -0.64
C ALA A 473 -19.39 -28.64 -0.59
N LYS A 474 -20.03 -28.12 0.46
CA LYS A 474 -21.48 -28.30 0.67
C LYS A 474 -22.35 -27.38 -0.21
N ALA A 475 -21.74 -26.35 -0.78
CA ALA A 475 -22.35 -25.38 -1.69
C ALA A 475 -21.26 -24.75 -2.58
N ASN A 476 -21.67 -23.90 -3.51
CA ASN A 476 -20.80 -23.15 -4.43
C ASN A 476 -19.57 -22.56 -3.72
N VAL A 477 -18.41 -22.59 -4.38
CA VAL A 477 -17.17 -21.98 -3.88
C VAL A 477 -16.92 -20.67 -4.61
N CYS A 478 -16.96 -19.57 -3.87
CA CYS A 478 -16.85 -18.22 -4.44
C CYS A 478 -15.40 -17.71 -4.46
N CYS A 479 -14.53 -18.23 -3.59
CA CYS A 479 -13.12 -17.84 -3.52
C CYS A 479 -12.25 -18.96 -2.92
N VAL A 480 -10.99 -19.04 -3.36
CA VAL A 480 -9.96 -19.94 -2.81
C VAL A 480 -8.69 -19.13 -2.57
N GLN A 481 -7.88 -19.50 -1.56
CA GLN A 481 -6.50 -19.02 -1.46
C GLN A 481 -5.61 -20.02 -0.74
N PHE A 482 -4.36 -20.16 -1.19
CA PHE A 482 -3.32 -20.84 -0.42
C PHE A 482 -2.82 -19.98 0.74
N ASN A 483 -2.46 -20.64 1.83
CA ASN A 483 -1.72 -20.03 2.92
C ASN A 483 -0.37 -19.51 2.40
N PRO A 484 0.06 -18.28 2.77
CA PRO A 484 1.28 -17.69 2.22
C PRO A 484 2.55 -18.46 2.62
N ASN A 485 2.53 -19.19 3.74
CA ASN A 485 3.71 -19.77 4.36
C ASN A 485 3.67 -21.30 4.49
N SER A 486 2.64 -21.98 3.97
CA SER A 486 2.54 -23.44 3.94
C SER A 486 1.92 -23.93 2.62
N ARG A 487 2.67 -24.77 1.88
CA ARG A 487 2.17 -25.38 0.64
C ARG A 487 0.94 -26.28 0.84
N TYR A 488 0.70 -26.75 2.07
CA TYR A 488 -0.34 -27.72 2.41
C TYR A 488 -1.63 -27.10 2.95
N HIS A 489 -1.68 -25.80 3.22
CA HIS A 489 -2.86 -25.17 3.81
C HIS A 489 -3.61 -24.29 2.80
N LEU A 490 -4.93 -24.46 2.74
CA LEU A 490 -5.82 -23.73 1.83
C LEU A 490 -7.07 -23.25 2.58
N ALA A 491 -7.51 -22.04 2.29
CA ALA A 491 -8.81 -21.52 2.75
C ALA A 491 -9.74 -21.28 1.55
N PHE A 492 -11.03 -21.52 1.72
CA PHE A 492 -12.05 -21.17 0.72
C PHE A 492 -13.31 -20.59 1.35
N GLY A 493 -13.93 -19.62 0.66
CA GLY A 493 -15.22 -19.05 1.04
C GLY A 493 -16.34 -19.68 0.21
N SER A 494 -17.41 -20.10 0.88
CA SER A 494 -18.53 -20.80 0.23
C SER A 494 -19.85 -20.06 0.40
N ALA A 495 -20.80 -20.40 -0.48
CA ALA A 495 -22.19 -19.99 -0.38
C ALA A 495 -22.89 -20.50 0.89
N ASP A 496 -22.33 -21.47 1.63
CA ASP A 496 -22.82 -21.91 2.94
C ASP A 496 -22.56 -20.93 4.11
N HIS A 497 -22.12 -19.70 3.78
CA HIS A 497 -21.85 -18.59 4.71
C HIS A 497 -20.66 -18.84 5.66
N CYS A 498 -19.84 -19.86 5.36
CA CYS A 498 -18.65 -20.21 6.15
C CYS A 498 -17.35 -20.00 5.35
N VAL A 499 -16.25 -19.82 6.07
CA VAL A 499 -14.89 -20.01 5.53
C VAL A 499 -14.43 -21.40 5.97
N HIS A 500 -14.00 -22.22 5.02
CA HIS A 500 -13.46 -23.55 5.27
C HIS A 500 -11.93 -23.50 5.15
N TYR A 501 -11.23 -24.12 6.09
CA TYR A 501 -9.76 -24.20 6.12
C TYR A 501 -9.35 -25.67 6.15
N TYR A 502 -8.51 -26.07 5.19
CA TYR A 502 -8.11 -27.45 4.93
C TYR A 502 -6.59 -27.62 4.98
N ASP A 503 -6.17 -28.80 5.46
CA ASP A 503 -4.86 -29.36 5.19
C ASP A 503 -4.99 -30.34 4.02
N LEU A 504 -4.31 -30.04 2.91
CA LEU A 504 -4.36 -30.81 1.67
C LEU A 504 -3.74 -32.21 1.82
N ARG A 505 -3.11 -32.52 2.96
CA ARG A 505 -2.65 -33.87 3.34
C ARG A 505 -3.77 -34.74 3.94
N ASN A 506 -4.83 -34.16 4.50
CA ASN A 506 -6.03 -34.86 4.97
C ASN A 506 -7.30 -34.19 4.45
N MET A 507 -7.69 -34.55 3.23
CA MET A 507 -8.83 -33.95 2.54
C MET A 507 -10.21 -34.41 3.02
N LYS A 508 -10.29 -35.29 4.03
CA LYS A 508 -11.56 -35.88 4.49
C LYS A 508 -12.44 -34.92 5.30
N GLU A 509 -11.83 -33.95 5.96
CA GLU A 509 -12.50 -33.01 6.85
C GLU A 509 -11.79 -31.66 6.86
N ALA A 510 -12.55 -30.58 7.04
CA ALA A 510 -11.98 -29.25 7.21
C ALA A 510 -11.29 -29.16 8.59
N VAL A 511 -10.02 -28.74 8.60
CA VAL A 511 -9.27 -28.43 9.83
C VAL A 511 -10.03 -27.41 10.67
N ARG A 512 -10.66 -26.41 10.05
CA ARG A 512 -11.70 -25.55 10.67
C ARG A 512 -12.78 -25.12 9.69
N VAL A 513 -13.98 -24.90 10.22
CA VAL A 513 -15.09 -24.22 9.54
C VAL A 513 -15.47 -22.99 10.36
N PHE A 514 -15.08 -21.81 9.89
CA PHE A 514 -15.37 -20.54 10.54
C PHE A 514 -16.79 -20.09 10.21
N LYS A 515 -17.64 -20.01 11.25
CA LYS A 515 -19.04 -19.61 11.14
C LYS A 515 -19.24 -18.19 11.67
N GLY A 516 -20.09 -17.40 11.01
CA GLY A 516 -20.55 -16.12 11.56
C GLY A 516 -20.94 -15.04 10.54
N HIS A 517 -20.72 -15.23 9.24
CA HIS A 517 -21.37 -14.40 8.22
C HIS A 517 -22.84 -14.78 8.03
N ARG A 518 -23.65 -13.83 7.54
CA ARG A 518 -25.10 -14.00 7.29
C ARG A 518 -25.46 -14.20 5.82
N LYS A 519 -24.48 -14.14 4.91
CA LYS A 519 -24.62 -14.46 3.47
C LYS A 519 -23.35 -15.15 2.96
N ALA A 520 -23.33 -15.50 1.66
CA ALA A 520 -22.21 -16.14 0.97
C ALA A 520 -20.89 -15.38 1.11
N VAL A 521 -19.80 -16.10 1.37
CA VAL A 521 -18.45 -15.52 1.52
C VAL A 521 -17.82 -15.29 0.15
N SER A 522 -17.87 -14.04 -0.33
CA SER A 522 -17.42 -13.65 -1.66
C SER A 522 -15.90 -13.62 -1.82
N TYR A 523 -15.15 -13.29 -0.76
CA TYR A 523 -13.69 -13.29 -0.78
C TYR A 523 -13.07 -13.80 0.52
N VAL A 524 -11.89 -14.41 0.39
CA VAL A 524 -11.00 -14.82 1.46
C VAL A 524 -9.58 -14.40 1.06
N LYS A 525 -8.85 -13.72 1.95
CA LYS A 525 -7.43 -13.40 1.79
C LYS A 525 -6.70 -13.64 3.14
N PHE A 526 -5.51 -14.23 3.10
CA PHE A 526 -4.64 -14.33 4.28
C PHE A 526 -4.03 -12.97 4.63
N VAL A 527 -4.15 -12.57 5.90
CA VAL A 527 -3.53 -11.38 6.51
C VAL A 527 -2.17 -11.76 7.14
N SER A 528 -2.07 -12.94 7.73
CA SER A 528 -0.83 -13.51 8.25
C SER A 528 -0.79 -15.02 7.99
N ASN A 529 0.16 -15.74 8.59
CA ASN A 529 0.21 -17.20 8.53
C ASN A 529 -1.02 -17.85 9.18
N GLU A 530 -1.59 -17.19 10.20
CA GLU A 530 -2.72 -17.66 10.99
C GLU A 530 -3.99 -16.83 10.78
N ASP A 531 -3.86 -15.56 10.43
CA ASP A 531 -4.99 -14.64 10.36
C ASP A 531 -5.55 -14.59 8.93
N ILE A 532 -6.85 -14.81 8.82
CA ILE A 532 -7.61 -14.81 7.56
C ILE A 532 -8.61 -13.67 7.63
N VAL A 533 -8.71 -12.84 6.59
CA VAL A 533 -9.83 -11.92 6.41
C VAL A 533 -10.77 -12.42 5.33
N SER A 534 -12.08 -12.39 5.59
CA SER A 534 -13.12 -12.70 4.63
C SER A 534 -14.07 -11.53 4.41
N ALA A 535 -14.63 -11.44 3.21
CA ALA A 535 -15.74 -10.55 2.85
C ALA A 535 -16.96 -11.39 2.51
N SER A 536 -18.15 -10.91 2.85
CA SER A 536 -19.42 -11.52 2.44
C SER A 536 -20.42 -10.42 2.04
N THR A 537 -21.51 -10.81 1.39
CA THR A 537 -22.61 -9.90 1.03
C THR A 537 -23.53 -9.53 2.21
N ASP A 538 -23.02 -9.59 3.45
CA ASP A 538 -23.70 -9.16 4.69
C ASP A 538 -23.18 -7.81 5.23
N SER A 539 -22.55 -7.00 4.37
CA SER A 539 -21.88 -5.71 4.65
C SER A 539 -20.85 -5.76 5.77
N LEU A 540 -20.20 -6.92 5.96
CA LEU A 540 -19.15 -7.15 6.95
C LEU A 540 -17.91 -7.78 6.31
N LEU A 541 -16.74 -7.36 6.79
CA LEU A 541 -15.54 -8.19 6.73
C LEU A 541 -15.35 -8.88 8.09
N LYS A 542 -14.76 -10.07 8.11
CA LYS A 542 -14.41 -10.76 9.37
C LYS A 542 -12.98 -11.22 9.35
N ILE A 543 -12.27 -10.96 10.45
CA ILE A 543 -10.94 -11.47 10.74
C ILE A 543 -11.10 -12.70 11.62
N TRP A 544 -10.50 -13.80 11.18
CA TRP A 544 -10.42 -15.07 11.87
C TRP A 544 -8.94 -15.35 12.15
N ASN A 545 -8.66 -16.14 13.20
CA ASN A 545 -7.33 -16.67 13.45
C ASN A 545 -7.44 -18.20 13.48
N VAL A 546 -6.54 -18.89 12.79
CA VAL A 546 -6.55 -20.36 12.61
C VAL A 546 -6.46 -21.11 13.94
N ASN A 547 -5.95 -20.50 15.01
CA ASN A 547 -5.94 -21.11 16.35
C ASN A 547 -7.20 -20.80 17.18
N LYS A 548 -8.01 -19.79 16.84
CA LYS A 548 -9.20 -19.37 17.61
C LYS A 548 -10.52 -19.87 17.00
N ALA A 549 -11.47 -20.28 17.84
CA ALA A 549 -12.72 -20.94 17.40
C ALA A 549 -13.79 -19.94 16.88
N HIS A 550 -13.61 -18.65 17.16
CA HIS A 550 -14.56 -17.58 16.84
C HIS A 550 -13.88 -16.45 16.07
N CYS A 551 -14.71 -15.61 15.45
CA CYS A 551 -14.31 -14.36 14.80
C CYS A 551 -13.49 -13.49 15.76
N VAL A 552 -12.28 -13.08 15.36
CA VAL A 552 -11.40 -12.19 16.15
C VAL A 552 -11.93 -10.75 16.11
N ARG A 553 -12.39 -10.30 14.95
CA ARG A 553 -12.97 -8.96 14.76
C ARG A 553 -13.89 -8.92 13.54
N SER A 554 -14.96 -8.14 13.60
CA SER A 554 -15.77 -7.78 12.42
C SER A 554 -15.46 -6.33 12.03
N LEU A 555 -15.21 -6.08 10.75
CA LEU A 555 -14.96 -4.74 10.20
C LEU A 555 -16.22 -4.26 9.48
N GLN A 556 -16.67 -3.03 9.76
CA GLN A 556 -18.01 -2.56 9.36
C GLN A 556 -18.01 -1.16 8.74
N GLY A 557 -19.09 -0.79 8.04
CA GLY A 557 -19.34 0.55 7.52
C GLY A 557 -19.04 0.78 6.03
N HIS A 558 -18.64 -0.26 5.29
CA HIS A 558 -18.83 -0.33 3.83
C HIS A 558 -20.22 -0.91 3.52
N VAL A 559 -20.68 -0.80 2.28
CA VAL A 559 -21.95 -1.40 1.82
C VAL A 559 -21.63 -2.52 0.82
N ASN A 560 -22.03 -3.74 1.13
CA ASN A 560 -21.90 -4.87 0.22
C ASN A 560 -23.02 -5.90 0.47
N GLU A 561 -24.10 -5.83 -0.30
CA GLU A 561 -25.28 -6.66 -0.14
C GLU A 561 -25.54 -7.64 -1.29
N LYS A 562 -24.94 -7.41 -2.46
CA LYS A 562 -25.21 -8.17 -3.70
C LYS A 562 -23.96 -8.54 -4.50
N ASN A 563 -22.97 -7.66 -4.59
CA ASN A 563 -21.91 -7.74 -5.59
C ASN A 563 -20.60 -8.38 -5.09
N PHE A 564 -19.72 -8.66 -6.05
CA PHE A 564 -18.32 -8.96 -5.78
C PHE A 564 -17.53 -7.64 -5.85
N VAL A 565 -17.12 -7.13 -4.68
CA VAL A 565 -16.53 -5.78 -4.52
C VAL A 565 -15.00 -5.75 -4.37
N GLY A 566 -14.34 -6.90 -4.46
CA GLY A 566 -12.91 -7.05 -4.18
C GLY A 566 -12.54 -7.00 -2.69
N LEU A 567 -11.51 -7.76 -2.33
CA LEU A 567 -10.87 -7.77 -1.02
C LEU A 567 -9.36 -7.99 -1.18
N ALA A 568 -8.53 -7.16 -0.56
CA ALA A 568 -7.08 -7.33 -0.54
C ALA A 568 -6.45 -6.76 0.74
N THR A 569 -5.24 -7.24 1.09
CA THR A 569 -4.52 -6.86 2.31
C THR A 569 -3.01 -6.84 2.10
N ASP A 570 -2.32 -5.96 2.82
CA ASP A 570 -0.85 -5.89 2.95
C ASP A 570 -0.41 -6.28 4.38
N GLY A 571 -1.16 -7.19 5.02
CA GLY A 571 -0.84 -7.80 6.32
C GLY A 571 -1.13 -6.96 7.57
N GLU A 572 -1.05 -5.62 7.51
CA GLU A 572 -1.53 -4.72 8.59
C GLU A 572 -2.88 -4.07 8.25
N TYR A 573 -3.10 -3.75 6.98
CA TYR A 573 -4.30 -3.07 6.48
C TYR A 573 -5.12 -3.97 5.56
N VAL A 574 -6.43 -3.75 5.54
CA VAL A 574 -7.39 -4.43 4.67
C VAL A 574 -8.11 -3.38 3.85
N ALA A 575 -8.26 -3.63 2.54
CA ALA A 575 -9.04 -2.78 1.63
C ALA A 575 -10.13 -3.61 0.95
N CYS A 576 -11.32 -3.03 0.82
CA CYS A 576 -12.45 -3.61 0.09
C CYS A 576 -13.21 -2.54 -0.70
N GLY A 577 -13.87 -2.94 -1.78
CA GLY A 577 -14.83 -2.08 -2.45
C GLY A 577 -16.13 -1.92 -1.66
N SER A 578 -17.07 -1.20 -2.26
CA SER A 578 -18.38 -0.91 -1.70
C SER A 578 -19.34 -0.50 -2.83
N GLU A 579 -20.63 -0.80 -2.63
CA GLU A 579 -21.74 -0.54 -3.56
C GLU A 579 -22.18 0.93 -3.59
N ASN A 580 -21.54 1.80 -2.81
CA ASN A 580 -21.63 3.26 -2.91
C ASN A 580 -20.46 3.87 -3.72
N ASN A 581 -19.96 3.14 -4.73
CA ASN A 581 -18.82 3.50 -5.59
C ASN A 581 -17.58 4.00 -4.83
N SER A 582 -17.24 3.37 -3.69
CA SER A 582 -16.14 3.82 -2.82
C SER A 582 -15.22 2.67 -2.40
N LEU A 583 -13.92 2.94 -2.32
CA LEU A 583 -12.92 2.07 -1.70
C LEU A 583 -12.86 2.37 -0.20
N TYR A 584 -12.93 1.34 0.63
CA TYR A 584 -12.78 1.44 2.09
C TYR A 584 -11.46 0.82 2.53
N VAL A 585 -10.77 1.45 3.48
CA VAL A 585 -9.56 0.94 4.11
C VAL A 585 -9.75 0.81 5.62
N TYR A 586 -9.25 -0.29 6.17
CA TYR A 586 -9.32 -0.69 7.57
C TYR A 586 -7.93 -1.04 8.10
N TYR A 587 -7.69 -0.79 9.38
CA TYR A 587 -6.55 -1.35 10.11
C TYR A 587 -7.02 -2.61 10.86
N LYS A 588 -6.28 -3.73 10.79
CA LYS A 588 -6.73 -5.01 11.37
C LYS A 588 -7.01 -4.98 12.89
N GLY A 589 -6.43 -4.01 13.60
CA GLY A 589 -6.58 -3.84 15.04
C GLY A 589 -7.89 -3.19 15.53
N LEU A 590 -8.68 -2.58 14.65
CA LEU A 590 -9.88 -1.78 14.98
C LEU A 590 -11.06 -2.09 14.04
N SER A 591 -12.29 -1.77 14.44
CA SER A 591 -13.51 -2.31 13.81
C SER A 591 -14.20 -1.33 12.85
N LYS A 592 -14.11 -0.02 13.12
CA LYS A 592 -14.52 1.04 12.18
C LYS A 592 -13.50 1.20 11.04
N LYS A 593 -13.93 1.83 9.94
CA LYS A 593 -13.06 2.22 8.82
C LYS A 593 -12.01 3.24 9.24
N LEU A 594 -10.83 3.20 8.62
CA LEU A 594 -9.77 4.21 8.77
C LEU A 594 -10.07 5.43 7.88
N PHE A 595 -10.41 5.19 6.62
CA PHE A 595 -10.95 6.18 5.68
C PHE A 595 -11.63 5.49 4.49
N SER A 596 -12.27 6.28 3.62
CA SER A 596 -12.89 5.80 2.38
C SER A 596 -12.70 6.81 1.24
N LEU A 597 -12.32 6.35 0.05
CA LEU A 597 -12.18 7.15 -1.17
C LEU A 597 -13.34 6.85 -2.13
N LYS A 598 -14.14 7.86 -2.48
CA LYS A 598 -15.19 7.74 -3.50
C LYS A 598 -14.58 7.84 -4.90
N PHE A 599 -15.08 7.05 -5.85
CA PHE A 599 -14.74 7.18 -7.27
C PHE A 599 -15.50 8.35 -7.90
N ASP A 600 -14.83 9.07 -8.81
CA ASP A 600 -15.43 10.24 -9.45
C ASP A 600 -16.44 9.80 -10.50
N GLN A 601 -17.69 10.22 -10.33
CA GLN A 601 -18.70 10.10 -11.37
C GLN A 601 -18.40 11.13 -12.46
N LYS A 602 -17.77 10.71 -13.57
CA LYS A 602 -17.65 11.52 -14.79
C LYS A 602 -19.05 11.74 -15.38
N LYS A 603 -19.80 12.73 -14.85
CA LYS A 603 -21.05 13.20 -15.45
C LYS A 603 -20.76 13.73 -16.85
N TRP A 604 -21.28 13.03 -17.85
CA TRP A 604 -21.27 13.51 -19.23
C TRP A 604 -22.24 14.69 -19.34
N ILE A 605 -21.74 15.86 -19.73
CA ILE A 605 -22.55 17.11 -19.75
C ILE A 605 -23.45 17.19 -21.00
N LEU A 606 -23.27 16.27 -21.95
CA LEU A 606 -23.82 16.33 -23.31
C LEU A 606 -24.96 15.34 -23.60
N ASP A 607 -25.64 14.80 -22.58
CA ASP A 607 -26.88 14.03 -22.81
C ASP A 607 -27.87 14.12 -21.63
N PRO A 608 -28.91 14.96 -21.70
CA PRO A 608 -29.88 15.13 -20.59
C PRO A 608 -30.98 14.07 -20.51
N GLU A 609 -31.21 13.27 -21.56
CA GLU A 609 -32.49 12.59 -21.76
C GLU A 609 -32.52 11.08 -21.45
N GLN A 610 -31.37 10.40 -21.29
CA GLN A 610 -31.34 9.00 -20.87
C GLN A 610 -31.48 8.84 -19.34
N LYS A 611 -32.72 9.01 -18.85
CA LYS A 611 -33.17 8.47 -17.55
C LYS A 611 -33.56 6.99 -17.64
N GLU A 612 -32.66 6.15 -18.16
CA GLU A 612 -32.68 4.73 -17.79
C GLU A 612 -32.04 4.57 -16.40
N GLU A 613 -32.39 3.51 -15.67
CA GLU A 613 -31.83 3.25 -14.34
C GLU A 613 -30.36 2.83 -14.45
N GLU A 614 -29.42 3.78 -14.41
CA GLU A 614 -27.98 3.48 -14.39
C GLU A 614 -27.69 2.45 -13.28
N PRO A 615 -27.11 1.28 -13.60
CA PRO A 615 -26.86 0.24 -12.61
C PRO A 615 -25.87 0.75 -11.57
N SER A 616 -26.30 0.75 -10.31
CA SER A 616 -25.60 1.32 -9.15
C SER A 616 -24.09 1.06 -9.18
N GLU A 617 -23.28 2.11 -9.30
CA GLU A 617 -21.83 1.98 -9.44
C GLU A 617 -21.19 1.38 -8.16
N PHE A 618 -20.35 0.36 -8.34
CA PHE A 618 -19.63 -0.29 -7.25
C PHE A 618 -18.16 -0.46 -7.58
N VAL A 619 -17.29 -0.39 -6.57
CA VAL A 619 -15.90 -0.84 -6.70
C VAL A 619 -15.91 -2.36 -6.74
N SER A 620 -15.30 -2.96 -7.77
CA SER A 620 -15.46 -4.37 -8.14
C SER A 620 -14.18 -5.21 -7.96
N ALA A 621 -13.00 -4.59 -8.04
CA ALA A 621 -11.72 -5.25 -7.86
C ALA A 621 -10.75 -4.35 -7.10
N VAL A 622 -9.95 -4.93 -6.18
CA VAL A 622 -8.92 -4.21 -5.41
C VAL A 622 -7.70 -5.10 -5.22
N CYS A 623 -6.50 -4.54 -5.28
CA CYS A 623 -5.23 -5.25 -5.05
C CYS A 623 -4.19 -4.33 -4.41
N TRP A 624 -3.41 -4.86 -3.48
CA TRP A 624 -2.27 -4.15 -2.89
C TRP A 624 -0.99 -4.45 -3.66
N ARG A 625 -0.21 -3.40 -3.91
CA ARG A 625 1.16 -3.52 -4.39
C ARG A 625 2.06 -3.92 -3.22
N LYS A 626 2.18 -5.23 -2.98
CA LYS A 626 2.87 -5.91 -1.86
C LYS A 626 4.05 -5.10 -1.29
N GLY A 627 4.04 -4.81 0.01
CA GLY A 627 5.12 -4.12 0.71
C GLY A 627 5.25 -2.63 0.37
N SER A 628 4.17 -1.98 -0.09
CA SER A 628 4.15 -0.55 -0.40
C SER A 628 2.78 0.08 -0.13
N ASN A 629 2.76 1.40 0.06
CA ASN A 629 1.54 2.16 0.37
C ASN A 629 0.61 2.38 -0.84
N ILE A 630 0.58 1.46 -1.80
CA ILE A 630 -0.08 1.61 -3.10
C ILE A 630 -1.15 0.51 -3.30
N ILE A 631 -2.34 0.94 -3.72
CA ILE A 631 -3.49 0.08 -4.02
C ILE A 631 -3.94 0.35 -5.46
N ALA A 632 -4.17 -0.70 -6.24
CA ALA A 632 -4.90 -0.62 -7.50
C ALA A 632 -6.36 -1.00 -7.25
N ALA A 633 -7.31 -0.18 -7.70
CA ALA A 633 -8.75 -0.43 -7.51
C ALA A 633 -9.53 -0.11 -8.78
N GLY A 634 -10.44 -1.01 -9.18
CA GLY A 634 -11.32 -0.88 -10.35
C GLY A 634 -12.79 -0.86 -9.97
N ASN A 635 -13.61 -0.15 -10.74
CA ASN A 635 -15.07 -0.07 -10.54
C ASN A 635 -15.88 -0.68 -11.70
N SER A 636 -17.20 -0.77 -11.50
CA SER A 636 -18.13 -1.42 -12.43
C SER A 636 -18.28 -0.73 -13.79
N LYS A 637 -17.93 0.57 -13.90
CA LYS A 637 -17.84 1.29 -15.18
C LYS A 637 -16.48 1.08 -15.89
N GLY A 638 -15.57 0.30 -15.32
CA GLY A 638 -14.25 0.01 -15.89
C GLY A 638 -13.19 1.09 -15.59
N ILE A 639 -13.45 2.01 -14.66
CA ILE A 639 -12.45 3.00 -14.23
C ILE A 639 -11.52 2.33 -13.22
N ILE A 640 -10.22 2.36 -13.49
CA ILE A 640 -9.18 1.80 -12.62
C ILE A 640 -8.29 2.94 -12.14
N LYS A 641 -8.13 3.04 -10.83
CA LYS A 641 -7.25 4.03 -10.20
C LYS A 641 -6.08 3.35 -9.51
N ILE A 642 -4.88 3.88 -9.74
CA ILE A 642 -3.71 3.62 -8.92
C ILE A 642 -3.70 4.67 -7.81
N LEU A 643 -3.71 4.23 -6.57
CA LEU A 643 -3.93 5.06 -5.38
C LEU A 643 -2.77 4.87 -4.40
N GLN A 644 -2.28 5.96 -3.81
CA GLN A 644 -1.28 5.93 -2.74
C GLN A 644 -1.92 6.37 -1.41
N MET A 645 -1.68 5.64 -0.32
CA MET A 645 -2.08 6.08 1.02
C MET A 645 -1.12 7.13 1.56
N VAL A 646 -1.67 8.19 2.17
CA VAL A 646 -0.95 9.37 2.68
C VAL A 646 -1.38 9.63 4.11
#